data_AF-A0A834J007-F1
#
_entry.id   AF-A0A834J007-F1
#
_cell.length_a   1.000
_cell.length_b   1.000
_cell.length_c   1.000
_cell.angle_alpha   90.00
_cell.angle_beta   90.00
_cell.angle_gamma   90.00
#
_symmetry.space_group_name_H-M   'P 1'
#
loop_
_entity.id
_entity.type
_entity.pdbx_description
1 polymer ?
#
loop_
_entity_poly.entity_id
_entity_poly.type
_entity_poly.pdbx_seq_one_letter_code
_entity_poly.pdbx_strand_id
1 'polypeptide(L)'
;MSSSAFLCLKINEYFSIFLIFSILNVSQAWLPDTSTKLINSANKISSISFKGNGSLFPDHFTVLYQDEETILLGGRNRIYNLSIYDFVERKKSEIYWPSSEAHSQLCILKGKNEEECQNYIRLLFYTSPGKLLVCGTNSFKPLCRNYAYKNGNYFFEKESEGIGVCPYDPNHNSTAIYSNDYLFSATVADFSGGDPLIYREPLRTELSDLKHLNAPNFVSSVTHGEYIYFFFRETAVEFMNCGKIIYSRVARVCKHDKGGPHQSRNKWTTFSKARLNCSVPGEYPFYFDEIQSTSAIIEGKYGESTTKVIYGALTTPDNAIGGSAICVFQMSDIEDAFRGPFKHQESINANWLPVPDNKVPEQRPGECVQDSRILPDANVNFIKTHPLMERAVPSYQGRPILIRVSLNYRFTAIAVDPQVRTVNDKTYDVIYIGTDDGKILKVVNIVTEQTSKAFVISENEVFPRGTPVRQLAIAPGNGKVIAITKGETKLVTLNHCKSIATCNDCIELRDPHCAWDQLKNLCVSIDAVTSFRYLVQDIKRGNGSRCKISTNEKVPRKEFDDTITSNSIDEESNSNAKELTVQVENRSDFDDCSNDINADVRTGCSQIKKSEFTSASLLWGSLLAAVVGLLVGFVAGYCVSRKYYLNYPNPPCIEQHNHLDRLNGNQNSFLVRPAKNVNLDVLNMSTDNLQPKKDNLGSLKNLNIANEGTLQKIKKTYI
;
A
#
# COMPACT_ATOMS: atom_id res chain seq x y z
N MET A 1 58.59 -15.68 28.64
CA MET A 1 57.36 -16.29 28.07
C MET A 1 56.18 -15.96 28.97
N SER A 2 55.00 -15.81 28.37
CA SER A 2 53.65 -15.82 28.94
C SER A 2 53.26 -14.77 29.99
N SER A 3 52.51 -13.74 29.56
CA SER A 3 51.12 -13.50 30.02
C SER A 3 50.52 -12.20 29.48
N SER A 4 51.34 -11.23 29.05
CA SER A 4 50.88 -9.88 28.70
C SER A 4 50.34 -9.73 27.26
N ALA A 5 50.71 -10.63 26.34
CA ALA A 5 50.28 -10.56 24.94
C ALA A 5 48.86 -11.14 24.70
N PHE A 6 48.38 -12.02 25.57
CA PHE A 6 47.05 -12.63 25.43
C PHE A 6 45.91 -11.73 25.92
N LEU A 7 46.19 -10.76 26.81
CA LEU A 7 45.17 -9.83 27.29
C LEU A 7 44.82 -8.75 26.25
N CYS A 8 45.81 -8.32 25.46
CA CYS A 8 45.63 -7.26 24.46
C CYS A 8 44.84 -7.75 23.22
N LEU A 9 45.00 -9.02 22.85
CA LEU A 9 44.23 -9.64 21.76
C LEU A 9 42.75 -9.85 22.11
N LYS A 10 42.42 -10.22 23.37
CA LYS A 10 41.02 -10.34 23.81
C LYS A 10 40.31 -8.99 23.87
N ILE A 11 40.98 -7.94 24.35
CA ILE A 11 40.37 -6.60 24.44
C ILE A 11 40.01 -6.07 23.04
N ASN A 12 40.79 -6.40 22.01
CA ASN A 12 40.55 -5.94 20.65
C ASN A 12 39.36 -6.67 19.97
N GLU A 13 39.15 -7.95 20.30
CA GLU A 13 37.94 -8.69 19.87
C GLU A 13 36.68 -8.14 20.55
N TYR A 14 36.72 -7.90 21.87
CA TYR A 14 35.59 -7.31 22.59
C TYR A 14 35.28 -5.88 22.13
N PHE A 15 36.30 -5.07 21.85
CA PHE A 15 36.12 -3.71 21.33
C PHE A 15 35.54 -3.71 19.92
N SER A 16 35.98 -4.63 19.05
CA SER A 16 35.42 -4.79 17.71
C SER A 16 33.96 -5.28 17.75
N ILE A 17 33.63 -6.21 18.65
CA ILE A 17 32.25 -6.67 18.86
C ILE A 17 31.39 -5.54 19.43
N PHE A 18 31.89 -4.75 20.38
CA PHE A 18 31.18 -3.60 20.95
C PHE A 18 30.98 -2.49 19.93
N LEU A 19 31.96 -2.26 19.04
CA LEU A 19 31.86 -1.30 17.94
C LEU A 19 30.86 -1.77 16.90
N ILE A 20 30.84 -3.07 16.55
CA ILE A 20 29.83 -3.67 15.66
C ILE A 20 28.44 -3.60 16.30
N PHE A 21 28.29 -3.90 17.59
CA PHE A 21 27.02 -3.75 18.31
C PHE A 21 26.58 -2.28 18.40
N SER A 22 27.52 -1.36 18.60
CA SER A 22 27.24 0.08 18.63
C SER A 22 26.87 0.60 17.26
N ILE A 23 27.53 0.14 16.19
CA ILE A 23 27.19 0.48 14.80
C ILE A 23 25.82 -0.12 14.42
N LEU A 24 25.50 -1.34 14.85
CA LEU A 24 24.17 -1.94 14.70
C LEU A 24 23.09 -1.15 15.44
N ASN A 25 23.36 -0.71 16.67
CA ASN A 25 22.44 0.12 17.44
C ASN A 25 22.29 1.54 16.85
N VAL A 26 23.37 2.13 16.31
CA VAL A 26 23.33 3.43 15.63
C VAL A 26 22.64 3.33 14.26
N SER A 27 22.72 2.18 13.57
CA SER A 27 21.96 1.95 12.34
C SER A 27 20.45 1.81 12.56
N GLN A 28 20.01 1.53 13.80
CA GLN A 28 18.59 1.63 14.18
C GLN A 28 18.13 3.06 14.51
N ALA A 29 19.07 4.02 14.68
CA ALA A 29 18.73 5.41 14.98
C ALA A 29 18.26 6.22 13.75
N TRP A 30 18.36 5.65 12.54
CA TRP A 30 18.00 6.32 11.28
C TRP A 30 16.53 6.16 10.87
N LEU A 31 15.74 5.37 11.60
CA LEU A 31 14.32 5.18 11.32
C LEU A 31 13.50 5.57 12.56
N PRO A 32 12.44 6.39 12.43
CA PRO A 32 11.55 6.66 13.54
C PRO A 32 11.02 5.33 14.09
N ASP A 33 10.94 5.23 15.42
CA ASP A 33 10.57 4.03 16.17
C ASP A 33 9.25 3.43 15.63
N THR A 34 9.42 2.47 14.73
CA THR A 34 8.40 1.65 14.07
C THR A 34 8.59 0.20 14.50
N SER A 35 9.33 -0.08 15.57
CA SER A 35 9.56 -1.44 16.04
C SER A 35 8.21 -2.16 16.25
N THR A 36 8.04 -3.30 15.59
CA THR A 36 6.83 -4.12 15.75
C THR A 36 6.85 -4.72 17.16
N LYS A 37 5.80 -4.50 17.95
CA LYS A 37 5.75 -5.01 19.33
C LYS A 37 5.53 -6.52 19.40
N LEU A 38 4.67 -7.06 18.54
CA LEU A 38 4.34 -8.48 18.50
C LEU A 38 4.56 -9.07 17.11
N ILE A 39 5.38 -10.11 17.00
CA ILE A 39 5.57 -10.86 15.75
C ILE A 39 4.97 -12.25 15.95
N ASN A 40 3.95 -12.56 15.16
CA ASN A 40 3.24 -13.83 15.23
C ASN A 40 3.55 -14.69 14.00
N SER A 41 4.11 -15.87 14.25
CA SER A 41 4.27 -16.90 13.23
C SER A 41 2.93 -17.54 12.89
N ALA A 42 2.81 -18.09 11.68
CA ALA A 42 1.60 -18.72 11.16
C ALA A 42 0.94 -19.73 12.14
N ASN A 43 1.73 -20.53 12.84
CA ASN A 43 1.23 -21.58 13.75
C ASN A 43 0.52 -21.04 15.00
N LYS A 44 0.73 -19.77 15.37
CA LYS A 44 0.12 -19.16 16.55
C LYS A 44 -1.17 -18.41 16.21
N ILE A 45 -1.48 -18.23 14.94
CA ILE A 45 -2.60 -17.42 14.48
C ILE A 45 -3.83 -18.32 14.32
N SER A 46 -4.94 -17.93 14.95
CA SER A 46 -6.23 -18.58 14.71
C SER A 46 -6.77 -18.11 13.35
N SER A 47 -6.85 -19.03 12.39
CA SER A 47 -7.40 -18.75 11.06
C SER A 47 -8.20 -19.92 10.51
N ILE A 48 -9.27 -19.62 9.78
CA ILE A 48 -10.07 -20.59 9.03
C ILE A 48 -9.82 -20.32 7.54
N SER A 49 -9.36 -21.34 6.80
CA SER A 49 -8.99 -21.22 5.39
C SER A 49 -10.06 -21.76 4.44
N PHE A 50 -10.28 -21.06 3.33
CA PHE A 50 -11.08 -21.48 2.20
C PHE A 50 -10.25 -21.45 0.91
N LYS A 51 -10.08 -22.61 0.26
CA LYS A 51 -9.26 -22.80 -0.95
C LYS A 51 -10.08 -23.04 -2.22
N GLY A 52 -11.39 -22.76 -2.18
CA GLY A 52 -12.29 -23.09 -3.29
C GLY A 52 -12.37 -24.60 -3.54
N ASN A 53 -12.51 -24.99 -4.80
CA ASN A 53 -12.82 -26.36 -5.20
C ASN A 53 -11.60 -27.26 -5.42
N GLY A 54 -10.43 -26.87 -4.89
CA GLY A 54 -9.21 -27.68 -4.96
C GLY A 54 -8.71 -27.93 -6.39
N SER A 55 -9.07 -27.09 -7.36
CA SER A 55 -8.50 -27.13 -8.71
C SER A 55 -7.00 -26.86 -8.67
N LEU A 56 -6.27 -27.46 -9.62
CA LEU A 56 -4.82 -27.26 -9.77
C LEU A 56 -4.46 -25.77 -9.98
N PHE A 57 -5.39 -24.98 -10.50
CA PHE A 57 -5.21 -23.58 -10.84
C PHE A 57 -5.94 -22.65 -9.85
N PRO A 58 -5.40 -21.44 -9.60
CA PRO A 58 -6.00 -20.47 -8.69
C PRO A 58 -7.30 -19.88 -9.23
N ASP A 59 -8.25 -19.65 -8.33
CA ASP A 59 -9.57 -19.10 -8.66
C ASP A 59 -9.58 -17.59 -8.90
N HIS A 60 -8.50 -16.86 -8.58
CA HIS A 60 -8.43 -15.40 -8.56
C HIS A 60 -9.53 -14.76 -7.71
N PHE A 61 -9.58 -15.14 -6.43
CA PHE A 61 -10.59 -14.62 -5.52
C PHE A 61 -10.61 -13.08 -5.47
N THR A 62 -11.82 -12.53 -5.47
CA THR A 62 -12.09 -11.10 -5.26
C THR A 62 -13.34 -10.95 -4.42
N VAL A 63 -13.34 -10.01 -3.48
CA VAL A 63 -14.57 -9.69 -2.73
C VAL A 63 -15.49 -8.92 -3.65
N LEU A 64 -16.69 -9.46 -3.86
CA LEU A 64 -17.72 -8.84 -4.69
C LEU A 64 -18.72 -8.05 -3.85
N TYR A 65 -19.11 -8.63 -2.72
CA TYR A 65 -20.05 -8.04 -1.78
C TYR A 65 -19.85 -8.66 -0.40
N GLN A 66 -20.14 -7.88 0.64
CA GLN A 66 -20.09 -8.35 2.02
C GLN A 66 -21.23 -7.68 2.80
N ASP A 67 -21.95 -8.47 3.59
CA ASP A 67 -22.86 -8.02 4.63
C ASP A 67 -22.41 -8.52 6.02
N GLU A 68 -23.28 -8.44 7.03
CA GLU A 68 -22.94 -8.86 8.40
C GLU A 68 -22.87 -10.39 8.57
N GLU A 69 -23.47 -11.17 7.67
CA GLU A 69 -23.57 -12.63 7.83
C GLU A 69 -22.84 -13.42 6.74
N THR A 70 -22.65 -12.82 5.57
CA THR A 70 -22.20 -13.46 4.34
C THR A 70 -21.21 -12.59 3.57
N ILE A 71 -20.30 -13.28 2.88
CA ILE A 71 -19.37 -12.68 1.94
C ILE A 71 -19.47 -13.41 0.60
N LEU A 72 -19.67 -12.64 -0.47
CA LEU A 72 -19.68 -13.13 -1.84
C LEU A 72 -18.30 -12.94 -2.45
N LEU A 73 -17.68 -14.06 -2.84
CA LEU A 73 -16.38 -14.08 -3.50
C LEU A 73 -16.54 -14.46 -4.97
N GLY A 74 -16.02 -13.61 -5.84
CA GLY A 74 -15.87 -13.93 -7.25
C GLY A 74 -14.67 -14.82 -7.44
N GLY A 75 -14.81 -15.86 -8.25
CA GLY A 75 -13.70 -16.73 -8.61
C GLY A 75 -13.83 -17.22 -10.05
N ARG A 76 -13.07 -18.27 -10.35
CA ARG A 76 -13.11 -18.94 -11.65
C ARG A 76 -14.44 -19.65 -11.85
N ASN A 77 -15.14 -19.25 -12.90
CA ASN A 77 -16.41 -19.76 -13.40
C ASN A 77 -17.59 -19.67 -12.43
N ARG A 78 -17.46 -19.05 -11.25
CA ARG A 78 -18.53 -19.03 -10.25
C ARG A 78 -18.41 -17.93 -9.21
N ILE A 79 -19.46 -17.82 -8.42
CA ILE A 79 -19.54 -16.98 -7.22
C ILE A 79 -19.71 -17.89 -6.01
N TYR A 80 -18.82 -17.74 -5.03
CA TYR A 80 -18.87 -18.43 -3.75
C TYR A 80 -19.61 -17.57 -2.74
N ASN A 81 -20.55 -18.17 -2.00
CA ASN A 81 -21.24 -17.53 -0.89
C ASN A 81 -20.75 -18.17 0.41
N LEU A 82 -19.93 -17.46 1.18
CA LEU A 82 -19.43 -17.95 2.46
C LEU A 82 -20.16 -17.26 3.61
N SER A 83 -20.46 -18.02 4.65
CA SER A 83 -20.94 -17.48 5.92
C SER A 83 -19.76 -16.93 6.72
N ILE A 84 -19.86 -15.73 7.29
CA ILE A 84 -18.73 -15.09 7.97
C ILE A 84 -18.44 -15.73 9.34
N TYR A 85 -19.43 -16.37 9.97
CA TYR A 85 -19.30 -16.94 11.30
C TYR A 85 -18.42 -18.20 11.35
N ASP A 86 -18.68 -19.13 10.44
CA ASP A 86 -18.04 -20.44 10.32
C ASP A 86 -17.10 -20.54 9.11
N PHE A 87 -17.13 -19.54 8.21
CA PHE A 87 -16.35 -19.50 6.97
C PHE A 87 -16.61 -20.70 6.04
N VAL A 88 -17.83 -21.24 6.10
CA VAL A 88 -18.30 -22.37 5.30
C VAL A 88 -19.17 -21.88 4.13
N GLU A 89 -19.03 -22.56 2.99
CA GLU A 89 -19.78 -22.28 1.78
C GLU A 89 -21.27 -22.67 1.90
N ARG A 90 -22.16 -21.70 1.64
CA ARG A 90 -23.60 -21.88 1.50
C ARG A 90 -23.94 -22.28 0.07
N LYS A 91 -23.85 -23.59 -0.24
CA LYS A 91 -24.08 -24.14 -1.59
C LYS A 91 -25.47 -23.91 -2.20
N LYS A 92 -26.48 -23.56 -1.39
CA LYS A 92 -27.87 -23.40 -1.85
C LYS A 92 -28.10 -22.19 -2.76
N SER A 93 -27.12 -21.31 -2.96
CA SER A 93 -27.24 -20.12 -3.82
C SER A 93 -25.99 -19.88 -4.67
N GLU A 94 -25.32 -20.96 -5.10
CA GLU A 94 -24.16 -20.89 -5.99
C GLU A 94 -24.58 -20.42 -7.40
N ILE A 95 -23.89 -19.42 -7.93
CA ILE A 95 -24.03 -19.01 -9.34
C ILE A 95 -22.84 -19.59 -10.09
N TYR A 96 -23.09 -20.64 -10.88
CA TYR A 96 -22.12 -21.23 -11.81
C TYR A 96 -22.28 -20.61 -13.20
N TRP A 97 -21.22 -19.97 -13.68
CA TRP A 97 -21.16 -19.28 -14.96
C TRP A 97 -19.79 -19.47 -15.64
N PRO A 98 -19.57 -20.61 -16.33
CA PRO A 98 -18.41 -20.82 -17.17
C PRO A 98 -18.53 -20.11 -18.52
N SER A 99 -17.39 -19.90 -19.18
CA SER A 99 -17.35 -19.43 -20.57
C SER A 99 -17.83 -20.50 -21.55
N SER A 100 -18.38 -20.06 -22.69
CA SER A 100 -18.71 -20.97 -23.79
C SER A 100 -17.44 -21.50 -24.44
N GLU A 101 -17.51 -22.73 -24.98
CA GLU A 101 -16.38 -23.37 -25.64
C GLU A 101 -15.83 -22.51 -26.80
N ALA A 102 -16.70 -21.89 -27.59
CA ALA A 102 -16.30 -20.99 -28.67
C ALA A 102 -15.51 -19.77 -28.17
N HIS A 103 -15.88 -19.17 -27.03
CA HIS A 103 -15.14 -18.05 -26.45
C HIS A 103 -13.79 -18.50 -25.91
N SER A 104 -13.73 -19.65 -25.24
CA SER A 104 -12.48 -20.21 -24.71
C SER A 104 -11.51 -20.59 -25.85
N GLN A 105 -12.00 -21.24 -26.91
CA GLN A 105 -11.18 -21.56 -28.08
C GLN A 105 -10.68 -20.30 -28.79
N LEU A 106 -11.51 -19.27 -28.93
CA LEU A 106 -11.09 -17.99 -29.50
C LEU A 106 -9.99 -17.31 -28.67
N CYS A 107 -10.09 -17.37 -27.34
CA CYS A 107 -9.08 -16.85 -26.42
C CYS A 107 -7.74 -17.57 -26.60
N ILE A 108 -7.76 -18.91 -26.67
CA ILE A 108 -6.58 -19.74 -26.91
C ILE A 108 -5.98 -19.43 -28.29
N LEU A 109 -6.81 -19.30 -29.32
CA LEU A 109 -6.39 -18.93 -30.68
C LEU A 109 -5.73 -17.55 -30.75
N LYS A 110 -6.06 -16.64 -29.83
CA LYS A 110 -5.40 -15.33 -29.66
C LYS A 110 -4.10 -15.39 -28.84
N GLY A 111 -3.64 -16.59 -28.47
CA GLY A 111 -2.35 -16.81 -27.81
C GLY A 111 -2.38 -16.78 -26.28
N LYS A 112 -3.56 -16.89 -25.65
CA LYS A 112 -3.71 -16.97 -24.19
C LYS A 112 -3.74 -18.43 -23.71
N ASN A 113 -3.38 -18.64 -22.45
CA ASN A 113 -3.33 -19.97 -21.85
C ASN A 113 -4.74 -20.48 -21.47
N GLU A 114 -4.91 -21.80 -21.43
CA GLU A 114 -6.19 -22.42 -21.02
C GLU A 114 -6.62 -22.02 -19.59
N GLU A 115 -5.65 -21.75 -18.70
CA GLU A 115 -5.90 -21.21 -17.36
C GLU A 115 -6.58 -19.84 -17.43
N GLU A 116 -6.04 -18.92 -18.24
CA GLU A 116 -6.53 -17.54 -18.34
C GLU A 116 -7.83 -17.44 -19.15
N CYS A 117 -8.06 -18.39 -20.08
CA CYS A 117 -9.23 -18.48 -20.93
C CYS A 117 -10.43 -19.10 -20.21
N GLN A 118 -10.81 -18.48 -19.11
CA GLN A 118 -11.94 -18.86 -18.25
C GLN A 118 -12.77 -17.63 -17.89
N ASN A 119 -13.93 -17.84 -17.28
CA ASN A 119 -14.73 -16.72 -16.79
C ASN A 119 -14.36 -16.38 -15.35
N TYR A 120 -13.60 -15.31 -15.14
CA TYR A 120 -13.33 -14.81 -13.80
C TYR A 120 -14.34 -13.75 -13.42
N ILE A 121 -15.14 -14.00 -12.38
CA ILE A 121 -16.15 -13.04 -11.93
C ILE A 121 -15.45 -11.90 -11.18
N ARG A 122 -15.68 -10.65 -11.62
CA ARG A 122 -14.98 -9.47 -11.08
C ARG A 122 -15.91 -8.47 -10.41
N LEU A 123 -17.17 -8.42 -10.83
CA LEU A 123 -18.14 -7.42 -10.37
C LEU A 123 -19.48 -8.07 -10.03
N LEU A 124 -20.10 -7.59 -8.95
CA LEU A 124 -21.48 -7.90 -8.58
C LEU A 124 -22.11 -6.67 -7.92
N PHE A 125 -23.29 -6.29 -8.35
CA PHE A 125 -24.07 -5.21 -7.75
C PHE A 125 -25.55 -5.59 -7.65
N TYR A 126 -26.19 -5.17 -6.56
CA TYR A 126 -27.64 -5.24 -6.44
C TYR A 126 -28.26 -4.03 -7.17
N THR A 127 -28.98 -4.27 -8.27
CA THR A 127 -29.60 -3.20 -9.07
C THR A 127 -30.99 -2.83 -8.56
N SER A 128 -31.70 -3.81 -8.00
CA SER A 128 -33.01 -3.66 -7.37
C SER A 128 -33.15 -4.77 -6.33
N PRO A 129 -34.13 -4.69 -5.42
CA PRO A 129 -34.39 -5.79 -4.49
C PRO A 129 -34.58 -7.12 -5.23
N GLY A 130 -33.71 -8.10 -4.93
CA GLY A 130 -33.71 -9.41 -5.58
C GLY A 130 -33.15 -9.44 -7.01
N LYS A 131 -32.57 -8.36 -7.54
CA LYS A 131 -31.90 -8.33 -8.85
C LYS A 131 -30.41 -8.07 -8.70
N LEU A 132 -29.61 -8.89 -9.38
CA LEU A 132 -28.15 -8.83 -9.39
C LEU A 132 -27.64 -8.56 -10.79
N LEU A 133 -26.69 -7.63 -10.92
CA LEU A 133 -25.85 -7.48 -12.09
C LEU A 133 -24.48 -8.08 -11.79
N VAL A 134 -24.06 -9.07 -12.57
CA VAL A 134 -22.79 -9.79 -12.41
C VAL A 134 -21.98 -9.65 -13.70
N CYS A 135 -20.70 -9.29 -13.61
CA CYS A 135 -19.82 -9.26 -14.77
C CYS A 135 -18.56 -10.10 -14.55
N GLY A 136 -18.10 -10.75 -15.62
CA GLY A 136 -16.91 -11.57 -15.62
C GLY A 136 -16.08 -11.39 -16.90
N THR A 137 -14.82 -11.80 -16.85
CA THR A 137 -13.86 -11.67 -17.96
C THR A 137 -14.25 -12.50 -19.19
N ASN A 138 -14.98 -13.60 -18.96
CA ASN A 138 -15.47 -14.57 -19.93
C ASN A 138 -14.44 -14.86 -21.06
N SER A 139 -13.28 -15.42 -20.69
CA SER A 139 -12.19 -15.79 -21.61
C SER A 139 -11.75 -14.61 -22.49
N PHE A 140 -11.36 -13.48 -21.87
CA PHE A 140 -10.98 -12.25 -22.57
C PHE A 140 -12.07 -11.74 -23.55
N LYS A 141 -13.34 -11.92 -23.18
CA LYS A 141 -14.50 -11.33 -23.85
C LYS A 141 -15.51 -10.96 -22.76
N PRO A 142 -15.31 -9.83 -22.06
CA PRO A 142 -16.08 -9.49 -20.88
C PRO A 142 -17.58 -9.40 -21.17
N LEU A 143 -18.37 -10.02 -20.31
CA LEU A 143 -19.83 -10.04 -20.39
C LEU A 143 -20.42 -9.67 -19.03
N CYS A 144 -21.65 -9.16 -19.07
CA CYS A 144 -22.46 -8.86 -17.88
C CYS A 144 -23.82 -9.55 -17.98
N ARG A 145 -24.25 -10.17 -16.88
CA ARG A 145 -25.53 -10.86 -16.75
C ARG A 145 -26.38 -10.25 -15.64
N ASN A 146 -27.67 -10.09 -15.93
CA ASN A 146 -28.68 -9.79 -14.92
C ASN A 146 -29.30 -11.09 -14.42
N TYR A 147 -29.35 -11.25 -13.11
CA TYR A 147 -30.01 -12.34 -12.42
C TYR A 147 -31.17 -11.80 -11.58
N ALA A 148 -32.25 -12.56 -11.49
CA ALA A 148 -33.37 -12.29 -10.58
C ALA A 148 -33.56 -13.44 -9.61
N TYR A 149 -33.77 -13.09 -8.34
CA TYR A 149 -34.04 -14.02 -7.27
C TYR A 149 -35.50 -14.46 -7.30
N LYS A 150 -35.74 -15.75 -7.57
CA LYS A 150 -37.08 -16.36 -7.58
C LYS A 150 -37.00 -17.73 -6.91
N ASN A 151 -38.01 -18.15 -6.16
CA ASN A 151 -38.11 -19.51 -5.57
C ASN A 151 -36.84 -20.00 -4.83
N GLY A 152 -36.13 -19.11 -4.14
CA GLY A 152 -34.92 -19.46 -3.38
C GLY A 152 -33.60 -19.42 -4.17
N ASN A 153 -33.62 -19.25 -5.49
CA ASN A 153 -32.45 -19.30 -6.38
C ASN A 153 -32.36 -18.08 -7.32
N TYR A 154 -31.16 -17.81 -7.82
CA TYR A 154 -30.92 -16.77 -8.84
C TYR A 154 -31.10 -17.33 -10.25
N PHE A 155 -32.00 -16.73 -11.03
CA PHE A 155 -32.26 -17.08 -12.42
C PHE A 155 -31.70 -16.02 -13.37
N PHE A 156 -31.04 -16.46 -14.42
CA PHE A 156 -30.56 -15.61 -15.50
C PHE A 156 -31.75 -14.95 -16.24
N GLU A 157 -31.71 -13.62 -16.41
CA GLU A 157 -32.71 -12.86 -17.17
C GLU A 157 -32.17 -12.35 -18.51
N LYS A 158 -31.00 -11.69 -18.49
CA LYS A 158 -30.44 -11.02 -19.67
C LYS A 158 -28.92 -11.04 -19.64
N GLU A 159 -28.31 -11.17 -20.81
CA GLU A 159 -26.88 -10.97 -21.04
C GLU A 159 -26.65 -9.69 -21.85
N SER A 160 -25.53 -9.02 -21.57
CA SER A 160 -25.09 -7.79 -22.22
C SER A 160 -23.57 -7.76 -22.33
N GLU A 161 -23.05 -6.94 -23.23
CA GLU A 161 -21.60 -6.77 -23.38
C GLU A 161 -20.99 -6.09 -22.15
N GLY A 162 -19.84 -6.58 -21.70
CA GLY A 162 -19.11 -6.04 -20.54
C GLY A 162 -17.93 -5.13 -20.92
N ILE A 163 -17.86 -4.68 -22.18
CA ILE A 163 -16.75 -3.87 -22.70
C ILE A 163 -16.71 -2.53 -21.97
N GLY A 164 -15.54 -2.16 -21.44
CA GLY A 164 -15.37 -0.94 -20.65
C GLY A 164 -15.97 -1.01 -19.24
N VAL A 165 -16.62 -2.11 -18.88
CA VAL A 165 -17.20 -2.35 -17.55
C VAL A 165 -16.37 -3.34 -16.74
N CYS A 166 -16.02 -4.47 -17.34
CA CYS A 166 -15.27 -5.56 -16.73
C CYS A 166 -13.93 -5.74 -17.47
N PRO A 167 -12.82 -6.02 -16.77
CA PRO A 167 -11.54 -6.26 -17.44
C PRO A 167 -11.56 -7.52 -18.31
N TYR A 168 -10.65 -7.57 -19.29
CA TYR A 168 -10.39 -8.75 -20.12
C TYR A 168 -9.50 -9.76 -19.38
N ASP A 169 -8.42 -9.26 -18.77
CA ASP A 169 -7.44 -10.05 -18.03
C ASP A 169 -7.81 -10.11 -16.54
N PRO A 170 -7.82 -11.29 -15.89
CA PRO A 170 -8.10 -11.42 -14.46
C PRO A 170 -7.03 -10.81 -13.55
N ASN A 171 -5.84 -10.52 -14.07
CA ASN A 171 -4.77 -9.83 -13.35
C ASN A 171 -4.86 -8.31 -13.48
N HIS A 172 -5.60 -7.80 -14.47
CA HIS A 172 -5.81 -6.35 -14.60
C HIS A 172 -6.60 -5.82 -13.41
N ASN A 173 -6.05 -4.74 -12.85
CA ASN A 173 -6.69 -4.01 -11.78
C ASN A 173 -7.79 -3.12 -12.37
N SER A 174 -8.97 -3.21 -11.78
CA SER A 174 -10.17 -2.52 -12.20
C SER A 174 -11.01 -2.22 -10.98
N THR A 175 -11.79 -1.14 -11.04
CA THR A 175 -12.74 -0.80 -9.99
C THR A 175 -14.06 -0.40 -10.61
N ALA A 176 -15.16 -0.63 -9.89
CA ALA A 176 -16.47 -0.15 -10.30
C ALA A 176 -17.33 0.13 -9.06
N ILE A 177 -18.30 1.01 -9.24
CA ILE A 177 -19.27 1.40 -8.23
C ILE A 177 -20.63 1.62 -8.89
N TYR A 178 -21.68 1.10 -8.26
CA TYR A 178 -23.06 1.31 -8.69
C TYR A 178 -23.67 2.47 -7.89
N SER A 179 -24.15 3.52 -8.59
CA SER A 179 -24.73 4.70 -7.96
C SER A 179 -25.77 5.34 -8.90
N ASN A 180 -26.92 5.74 -8.34
CA ASN A 180 -28.02 6.40 -9.07
C ASN A 180 -28.47 5.60 -10.31
N ASP A 181 -28.65 4.29 -10.17
CA ASP A 181 -29.03 3.35 -11.25
C ASP A 181 -28.03 3.24 -12.41
N TYR A 182 -26.84 3.80 -12.25
CA TYR A 182 -25.75 3.68 -13.21
C TYR A 182 -24.56 2.95 -12.62
N LEU A 183 -23.90 2.16 -13.47
CA LEU A 183 -22.62 1.55 -13.18
C LEU A 183 -21.50 2.47 -13.67
N PHE A 184 -20.65 2.90 -12.75
CA PHE A 184 -19.43 3.63 -13.04
C PHE A 184 -18.27 2.66 -12.92
N SER A 185 -17.45 2.54 -13.96
CA SER A 185 -16.38 1.55 -14.04
C SER A 185 -15.11 2.18 -14.57
N ALA A 186 -13.98 1.65 -14.13
CA ALA A 186 -12.66 2.06 -14.58
C ALA A 186 -11.83 0.81 -14.86
N THR A 187 -11.58 0.57 -16.14
CA THR A 187 -10.95 -0.64 -16.67
C THR A 187 -10.45 -0.39 -18.11
N VAL A 188 -10.13 -1.44 -18.84
CA VAL A 188 -9.73 -1.40 -20.26
C VAL A 188 -10.86 -1.88 -21.18
N ALA A 189 -10.98 -1.30 -22.38
CA ALA A 189 -11.98 -1.68 -23.39
C ALA A 189 -11.46 -2.63 -24.47
N ASP A 190 -10.15 -2.90 -24.52
CA ASP A 190 -9.54 -3.73 -25.54
C ASP A 190 -8.87 -4.98 -24.96
N PHE A 191 -8.65 -5.97 -25.84
CA PHE A 191 -8.01 -7.24 -25.47
C PHE A 191 -6.56 -7.06 -24.99
N SER A 192 -5.86 -6.07 -25.55
CA SER A 192 -4.44 -5.80 -25.25
C SER A 192 -4.23 -4.96 -24.00
N GLY A 193 -5.28 -4.29 -23.50
CA GLY A 193 -5.20 -3.34 -22.39
C GLY A 193 -4.66 -1.95 -22.77
N GLY A 194 -4.63 -1.61 -24.06
CA GLY A 194 -4.16 -0.32 -24.57
C GLY A 194 -5.20 0.81 -24.58
N ASP A 195 -6.49 0.52 -24.35
CA ASP A 195 -7.57 1.53 -24.22
C ASP A 195 -8.14 1.56 -22.80
N PRO A 196 -7.43 2.17 -21.83
CA PRO A 196 -7.96 2.41 -20.49
C PRO A 196 -9.00 3.53 -20.50
N LEU A 197 -10.11 3.33 -19.77
CA LEU A 197 -11.15 4.33 -19.68
C LEU A 197 -11.86 4.33 -18.32
N ILE A 198 -12.47 5.47 -18.02
CA ILE A 198 -13.54 5.58 -17.02
C ILE A 198 -14.86 5.68 -17.79
N TYR A 199 -15.77 4.74 -17.51
CA TYR A 199 -16.98 4.47 -18.27
C TYR A 199 -18.23 4.52 -17.41
N ARG A 200 -19.28 5.10 -17.97
CA ARG A 200 -20.67 4.99 -17.52
C ARG A 200 -21.56 5.13 -18.73
N GLU A 201 -22.26 4.08 -19.14
CA GLU A 201 -23.04 4.08 -20.39
C GLU A 201 -23.90 5.37 -20.58
N PRO A 202 -23.77 6.12 -21.69
CA PRO A 202 -22.83 5.98 -22.82
C PRO A 202 -21.54 6.86 -22.71
N LEU A 203 -21.29 7.51 -21.57
CA LEU A 203 -20.14 8.39 -21.34
C LEU A 203 -18.83 7.63 -21.13
N ARG A 204 -17.78 8.10 -21.81
CA ARG A 204 -16.40 7.62 -21.65
C ARG A 204 -15.39 8.75 -21.64
N THR A 205 -14.20 8.48 -21.09
CA THR A 205 -13.02 9.33 -21.27
C THR A 205 -12.56 9.37 -22.73
N GLU A 206 -11.69 10.33 -23.05
CA GLU A 206 -11.17 10.47 -24.41
C GLU A 206 -10.30 9.26 -24.81
N LEU A 207 -10.55 8.74 -26.01
CA LEU A 207 -9.83 7.57 -26.54
C LEU A 207 -8.42 8.01 -26.93
N SER A 208 -7.42 7.28 -26.44
CA SER A 208 -6.00 7.50 -26.76
C SER A 208 -5.47 8.90 -26.39
N ASP A 209 -6.14 9.62 -25.49
CA ASP A 209 -5.65 10.89 -24.95
C ASP A 209 -4.88 10.65 -23.65
N LEU A 210 -3.55 10.71 -23.74
CA LEU A 210 -2.64 10.51 -22.60
C LEU A 210 -2.80 11.59 -21.52
N LYS A 211 -3.36 12.76 -21.83
CA LYS A 211 -3.68 13.78 -20.82
C LYS A 211 -4.80 13.31 -19.90
N HIS A 212 -5.74 12.51 -20.41
CA HIS A 212 -6.83 11.93 -19.62
C HIS A 212 -6.32 10.74 -18.81
N LEU A 213 -5.77 9.73 -19.47
CA LEU A 213 -5.30 8.51 -18.83
C LEU A 213 -4.06 7.97 -19.56
N ASN A 214 -2.97 7.71 -18.84
CA ASN A 214 -1.73 7.20 -19.41
C ASN A 214 -1.23 5.94 -18.70
N ALA A 215 -1.58 4.77 -19.26
CA ALA A 215 -1.33 3.46 -18.65
C ALA A 215 -1.74 3.41 -17.16
N PRO A 216 -3.00 3.74 -16.81
CA PRO A 216 -3.44 3.77 -15.43
C PRO A 216 -3.61 2.36 -14.86
N ASN A 217 -3.35 2.23 -13.57
CA ASN A 217 -3.69 1.07 -12.77
C ASN A 217 -4.72 1.48 -11.72
N PHE A 218 -5.98 1.05 -11.91
CA PHE A 218 -7.11 1.47 -11.08
C PHE A 218 -7.16 0.69 -9.77
N VAL A 219 -7.19 1.42 -8.66
CA VAL A 219 -7.09 0.86 -7.32
C VAL A 219 -8.45 0.78 -6.64
N SER A 220 -9.21 1.87 -6.63
CA SER A 220 -10.49 1.94 -5.92
C SER A 220 -11.39 3.06 -6.45
N SER A 221 -12.67 3.00 -6.10
CA SER A 221 -13.64 4.05 -6.37
C SER A 221 -14.56 4.26 -5.18
N VAL A 222 -14.94 5.51 -4.92
CA VAL A 222 -15.81 5.91 -3.80
C VAL A 222 -16.80 6.98 -4.23
N THR A 223 -17.92 7.05 -3.52
CA THR A 223 -18.99 8.03 -3.76
C THR A 223 -19.01 9.06 -2.64
N HIS A 224 -18.99 10.35 -2.98
CA HIS A 224 -19.09 11.44 -2.00
C HIS A 224 -19.72 12.69 -2.61
N GLY A 225 -20.73 13.25 -1.93
CA GLY A 225 -21.49 14.39 -2.46
C GLY A 225 -22.12 14.07 -3.82
N GLU A 226 -21.96 14.98 -4.79
CA GLU A 226 -22.44 14.82 -6.17
C GLU A 226 -21.46 14.08 -7.11
N TYR A 227 -20.32 13.65 -6.59
CA TYR A 227 -19.21 13.11 -7.38
C TYR A 227 -18.94 11.63 -7.09
N ILE A 228 -18.36 10.97 -8.09
CA ILE A 228 -17.67 9.69 -7.95
C ILE A 228 -16.18 9.97 -8.07
N TYR A 229 -15.40 9.43 -7.13
CA TYR A 229 -13.95 9.57 -7.10
C TYR A 229 -13.29 8.24 -7.48
N PHE A 230 -12.24 8.31 -8.30
CA PHE A 230 -11.44 7.16 -8.74
C PHE A 230 -9.99 7.34 -8.33
N PHE A 231 -9.42 6.34 -7.69
CA PHE A 231 -8.02 6.31 -7.28
C PHE A 231 -7.24 5.37 -8.19
N PHE A 232 -6.13 5.85 -8.73
CA PHE A 232 -5.27 5.09 -9.62
C PHE A 232 -3.86 5.66 -9.63
N ARG A 233 -2.91 4.90 -10.17
CA ARG A 233 -1.59 5.41 -10.53
C ARG A 233 -1.40 5.36 -12.03
N GLU A 234 -0.74 6.35 -12.61
CA GLU A 234 -0.52 6.46 -14.06
C GLU A 234 0.87 7.03 -14.34
N THR A 235 1.33 6.94 -15.58
CA THR A 235 2.59 7.58 -15.97
C THR A 235 2.38 9.08 -16.16
N ALA A 236 3.11 9.91 -15.41
CA ALA A 236 2.89 11.34 -15.32
C ALA A 236 3.31 12.08 -16.60
N VAL A 237 2.34 12.62 -17.35
CA VAL A 237 2.59 13.40 -18.56
C VAL A 237 3.31 14.72 -18.26
N GLU A 238 3.11 15.28 -17.06
CA GLU A 238 3.74 16.53 -16.62
C GLU A 238 5.24 16.41 -16.36
N PHE A 239 5.76 15.18 -16.28
CA PHE A 239 7.16 14.90 -16.01
C PHE A 239 7.88 14.24 -17.19
N MET A 240 7.18 13.97 -18.30
CA MET A 240 7.74 13.25 -19.45
C MET A 240 9.00 13.89 -20.04
N ASN A 241 9.11 15.23 -19.97
CA ASN A 241 10.28 15.96 -20.46
C ASN A 241 11.54 15.68 -19.61
N CYS A 242 11.39 15.25 -18.36
CA CYS A 242 12.48 14.94 -17.44
C CYS A 242 12.72 13.42 -17.29
N GLY A 243 11.76 12.59 -17.69
CA GLY A 243 11.83 11.14 -17.60
C GLY A 243 10.45 10.50 -17.42
N LYS A 244 10.42 9.19 -17.21
CA LYS A 244 9.19 8.46 -16.91
C LYS A 244 9.07 8.28 -15.40
N ILE A 245 8.03 8.84 -14.81
CA ILE A 245 7.66 8.64 -13.41
C ILE A 245 6.18 8.28 -13.32
N ILE A 246 5.82 7.46 -12.34
CA ILE A 246 4.44 7.12 -12.04
C ILE A 246 3.97 8.06 -10.94
N TYR A 247 2.77 8.64 -11.07
CA TYR A 247 2.12 9.39 -10.01
C TYR A 247 0.78 8.79 -9.65
N SER A 248 0.48 8.83 -8.35
CA SER A 248 -0.83 8.52 -7.80
C SER A 248 -1.80 9.69 -8.03
N ARG A 249 -3.02 9.35 -8.45
CA ARG A 249 -4.07 10.28 -8.82
C ARG A 249 -5.36 9.97 -8.08
N VAL A 250 -6.11 11.03 -7.83
CA VAL A 250 -7.54 10.99 -7.62
C VAL A 250 -8.20 11.72 -8.78
N ALA A 251 -9.16 11.08 -9.45
CA ALA A 251 -10.03 11.73 -10.42
C ALA A 251 -11.46 11.81 -9.89
N ARG A 252 -12.24 12.75 -10.42
CA ARG A 252 -13.67 12.86 -10.12
C ARG A 252 -14.50 13.03 -11.39
N VAL A 253 -15.75 12.56 -11.31
CA VAL A 253 -16.81 12.79 -12.31
C VAL A 253 -18.13 13.07 -11.59
N CYS A 254 -19.01 13.86 -12.21
CA CYS A 254 -20.35 14.10 -11.67
C CYS A 254 -21.26 12.90 -11.92
N LYS A 255 -22.05 12.54 -10.91
CA LYS A 255 -23.02 11.43 -10.99
C LYS A 255 -24.06 11.67 -12.10
N HIS A 256 -24.51 12.91 -12.25
CA HIS A 256 -25.60 13.31 -13.15
C HIS A 256 -25.12 13.88 -14.49
N ASP A 257 -23.84 13.75 -14.84
CA ASP A 257 -23.32 14.19 -16.14
C ASP A 257 -24.11 13.50 -17.27
N LYS A 258 -24.56 14.24 -18.27
CA LYS A 258 -25.34 13.74 -19.42
C LYS A 258 -24.54 13.79 -20.72
N GLY A 259 -23.25 14.15 -20.63
CA GLY A 259 -22.39 14.43 -21.76
C GLY A 259 -22.50 15.88 -22.24
N GLY A 260 -21.61 16.26 -23.14
CA GLY A 260 -21.54 17.60 -23.71
C GLY A 260 -22.45 17.80 -24.92
N PRO A 261 -22.55 19.04 -25.42
CA PRO A 261 -23.27 19.36 -26.65
C PRO A 261 -22.59 18.71 -27.88
N HIS A 262 -23.34 18.67 -28.99
CA HIS A 262 -22.85 18.31 -30.33
C HIS A 262 -22.04 16.99 -30.40
N GLN A 263 -20.72 17.08 -30.56
CA GLN A 263 -19.82 15.94 -30.73
C GLN A 263 -19.40 15.30 -29.40
N SER A 264 -19.63 15.98 -28.28
CA SER A 264 -19.22 15.54 -26.94
C SER A 264 -20.32 14.79 -26.17
N ARG A 265 -21.38 14.33 -26.86
CA ARG A 265 -22.54 13.63 -26.27
C ARG A 265 -22.16 12.40 -25.44
N ASN A 266 -21.11 11.68 -25.86
CA ASN A 266 -20.65 10.46 -25.22
C ASN A 266 -19.36 10.68 -24.40
N LYS A 267 -19.06 11.93 -24.02
CA LYS A 267 -17.82 12.33 -23.35
C LYS A 267 -18.12 13.00 -22.03
N TRP A 268 -17.29 12.74 -21.03
CA TRP A 268 -17.39 13.42 -19.74
C TRP A 268 -17.18 14.92 -19.90
N THR A 269 -18.05 15.72 -19.30
CA THR A 269 -17.90 17.18 -19.19
C THR A 269 -17.28 17.60 -17.86
N THR A 270 -17.15 16.64 -16.94
CA THR A 270 -16.77 16.89 -15.53
C THR A 270 -15.50 16.15 -15.09
N PHE A 271 -14.89 15.39 -15.99
CA PHE A 271 -13.67 14.62 -15.68
C PHE A 271 -12.49 15.55 -15.38
N SER A 272 -11.95 15.41 -14.18
CA SER A 272 -10.74 16.09 -13.72
C SER A 272 -9.96 15.19 -12.77
N LYS A 273 -8.63 15.39 -12.68
CA LYS A 273 -7.73 14.60 -11.83
C LYS A 273 -6.67 15.46 -11.14
N ALA A 274 -6.28 15.07 -9.94
CA ALA A 274 -5.23 15.72 -9.14
C ALA A 274 -4.20 14.70 -8.65
N ARG A 275 -2.95 15.13 -8.42
CA ARG A 275 -1.90 14.29 -7.82
C ARG A 275 -2.19 14.07 -6.34
N LEU A 276 -1.96 12.88 -5.82
CA LEU A 276 -1.90 12.60 -4.39
C LEU A 276 -0.46 12.79 -3.90
N ASN A 277 -0.25 13.60 -2.86
CA ASN A 277 1.06 13.84 -2.28
C ASN A 277 1.22 13.04 -0.97
N CYS A 278 1.91 11.91 -1.08
CA CYS A 278 2.38 11.14 0.07
C CYS A 278 3.90 11.23 0.13
N SER A 279 4.42 12.17 0.93
CA SER A 279 5.86 12.40 1.05
C SER A 279 6.30 12.73 2.46
N VAL A 280 7.52 12.35 2.79
CA VAL A 280 8.19 12.78 4.02
C VAL A 280 8.69 14.20 3.81
N PRO A 281 8.24 15.18 4.60
CA PRO A 281 8.72 16.55 4.47
C PRO A 281 10.19 16.66 4.88
N GLY A 282 10.91 17.59 4.27
CA GLY A 282 12.33 17.87 4.51
C GLY A 282 12.85 18.88 3.49
N GLU A 283 14.12 19.23 3.57
CA GLU A 283 14.78 20.05 2.52
C GLU A 283 14.66 19.38 1.16
N TYR A 284 14.80 18.05 1.13
CA TYR A 284 14.54 17.20 -0.02
C TYR A 284 13.41 16.22 0.33
N PRO A 285 12.19 16.45 -0.14
CA PRO A 285 11.06 15.57 0.17
C PRO A 285 11.23 14.20 -0.49
N PHE A 286 10.91 13.15 0.27
CA PHE A 286 10.94 11.77 -0.22
C PHE A 286 9.52 11.29 -0.52
N TYR A 287 9.24 10.88 -1.77
CA TYR A 287 7.90 10.57 -2.25
C TYR A 287 7.61 9.06 -2.31
N PHE A 288 6.38 8.70 -1.96
CA PHE A 288 5.78 7.40 -2.24
C PHE A 288 4.70 7.59 -3.31
N ASP A 289 5.09 7.43 -4.57
CA ASP A 289 4.25 7.85 -5.70
C ASP A 289 3.32 6.74 -6.24
N GLU A 290 3.46 5.48 -5.83
CA GLU A 290 2.65 4.36 -6.34
C GLU A 290 1.59 3.87 -5.36
N ILE A 291 0.34 4.28 -5.54
CA ILE A 291 -0.80 3.81 -4.74
C ILE A 291 -1.17 2.38 -5.10
N GLN A 292 -1.30 1.53 -4.07
CA GLN A 292 -1.62 0.10 -4.21
C GLN A 292 -3.06 -0.22 -3.78
N SER A 293 -3.53 0.39 -2.69
CA SER A 293 -4.89 0.21 -2.16
C SER A 293 -5.38 1.43 -1.37
N THR A 294 -6.69 1.59 -1.25
CA THR A 294 -7.31 2.58 -0.35
C THR A 294 -8.39 1.94 0.50
N SER A 295 -8.69 2.56 1.64
CA SER A 295 -9.87 2.25 2.44
C SER A 295 -11.15 2.81 1.80
N ALA A 296 -12.30 2.41 2.33
CA ALA A 296 -13.53 3.18 2.21
C ALA A 296 -13.39 4.55 2.89
N ILE A 297 -14.36 5.44 2.68
CA ILE A 297 -14.43 6.72 3.40
C ILE A 297 -14.73 6.43 4.86
N ILE A 298 -13.83 6.83 5.75
CA ILE A 298 -13.97 6.67 7.19
C ILE A 298 -14.40 8.01 7.79
N GLU A 299 -15.50 8.00 8.54
CA GLU A 299 -15.96 9.14 9.32
C GLU A 299 -15.54 8.94 10.78
N GLY A 300 -14.76 9.88 11.31
CA GLY A 300 -14.21 9.78 12.64
C GLY A 300 -14.00 11.14 13.30
N LYS A 301 -13.76 11.11 14.60
CA LYS A 301 -13.36 12.30 15.36
C LYS A 301 -11.84 12.40 15.34
N TYR A 302 -11.32 13.35 14.57
CA TYR A 302 -9.88 13.61 14.48
C TYR A 302 -9.61 15.01 15.03
N GLY A 303 -9.19 15.08 16.30
CA GLY A 303 -9.16 16.34 17.05
C GLY A 303 -10.56 16.72 17.56
N GLU A 304 -10.96 17.97 17.40
CA GLU A 304 -12.26 18.48 17.86
C GLU A 304 -13.38 18.35 16.81
N SER A 305 -13.01 18.17 15.53
CA SER A 305 -13.95 18.07 14.42
C SER A 305 -14.18 16.64 13.95
N THR A 306 -15.40 16.35 13.53
CA THR A 306 -15.72 15.14 12.75
C THR A 306 -15.24 15.35 11.31
N THR A 307 -14.31 14.52 10.84
CA THR A 307 -13.78 14.62 9.48
C THR A 307 -13.87 13.28 8.75
N LYS A 308 -14.02 13.35 7.43
CA LYS A 308 -14.05 12.19 6.53
C LYS A 308 -12.69 12.03 5.88
N VAL A 309 -12.11 10.83 6.01
CA VAL A 309 -10.75 10.54 5.54
C VAL A 309 -10.70 9.23 4.76
N ILE A 310 -9.68 9.12 3.92
CA ILE A 310 -9.34 7.90 3.19
C ILE A 310 -7.89 7.55 3.52
N TYR A 311 -7.66 6.31 3.91
CA TYR A 311 -6.32 5.77 4.11
C TYR A 311 -5.84 5.16 2.79
N GLY A 312 -4.65 5.54 2.34
CA GLY A 312 -4.00 4.99 1.14
C GLY A 312 -2.69 4.28 1.51
N ALA A 313 -2.48 3.10 0.95
CA ALA A 313 -1.20 2.41 0.97
C ALA A 313 -0.42 2.73 -0.31
N LEU A 314 0.75 3.34 -0.17
CA LEU A 314 1.61 3.77 -1.27
C LEU A 314 3.00 3.15 -1.14
N THR A 315 3.65 2.92 -2.28
CA THR A 315 4.98 2.33 -2.36
C THR A 315 5.93 3.22 -3.16
N THR A 316 7.22 2.99 -2.98
CA THR A 316 8.25 3.41 -3.94
C THR A 316 8.16 2.56 -5.20
N PRO A 317 8.72 3.04 -6.33
CA PRO A 317 8.81 2.26 -7.55
C PRO A 317 9.55 0.92 -7.38
N ASP A 318 9.24 -0.05 -8.22
CA ASP A 318 9.84 -1.40 -8.16
C ASP A 318 11.36 -1.39 -8.35
N ASN A 319 11.88 -0.45 -9.16
CA ASN A 319 13.30 -0.26 -9.42
C ASN A 319 14.03 0.60 -8.34
N ALA A 320 13.31 1.07 -7.33
CA ALA A 320 13.87 1.80 -6.19
C ALA A 320 14.01 0.90 -4.96
N ILE A 321 14.65 1.41 -3.90
CA ILE A 321 14.69 0.73 -2.60
C ILE A 321 13.26 0.52 -2.11
N GLY A 322 12.94 -0.71 -1.67
CA GLY A 322 11.63 -1.09 -1.18
C GLY A 322 11.18 -0.22 0.00
N GLY A 323 10.19 0.63 -0.26
CA GLY A 323 9.59 1.51 0.73
C GLY A 323 8.08 1.50 0.57
N SER A 324 7.37 1.46 1.68
CA SER A 324 5.91 1.55 1.74
C SER A 324 5.50 2.57 2.80
N ALA A 325 4.41 3.27 2.56
CA ALA A 325 3.88 4.27 3.47
C ALA A 325 2.35 4.22 3.50
N ILE A 326 1.78 4.56 4.66
CA ILE A 326 0.35 4.81 4.78
C ILE A 326 0.16 6.32 4.91
N CYS A 327 -0.60 6.90 3.97
CA CYS A 327 -1.01 8.28 4.01
C CYS A 327 -2.52 8.38 4.23
N VAL A 328 -2.94 9.46 4.88
CA VAL A 328 -4.34 9.77 5.11
C VAL A 328 -4.69 10.99 4.28
N PHE A 329 -5.80 10.96 3.54
CA PHE A 329 -6.25 12.08 2.72
C PHE A 329 -7.63 12.51 3.21
N GLN A 330 -7.80 13.78 3.54
CA GLN A 330 -9.10 14.30 3.93
C GLN A 330 -9.95 14.56 2.68
N MET A 331 -11.26 14.28 2.77
CA MET A 331 -12.16 14.59 1.65
C MET A 331 -12.24 16.09 1.35
N SER A 332 -12.12 16.96 2.36
CA SER A 332 -12.04 18.41 2.19
C SER A 332 -10.82 18.83 1.36
N ASP A 333 -9.64 18.27 1.65
CA ASP A 333 -8.40 18.57 0.92
C ASP A 333 -8.47 18.11 -0.55
N ILE A 334 -9.15 16.97 -0.79
CA ILE A 334 -9.42 16.49 -2.15
C ILE A 334 -10.29 17.50 -2.90
N GLU A 335 -11.39 17.95 -2.29
CA GLU A 335 -12.28 18.96 -2.89
C GLU A 335 -11.59 20.30 -3.11
N ASP A 336 -10.71 20.71 -2.20
CA ASP A 336 -9.91 21.94 -2.32
C ASP A 336 -8.90 21.89 -3.47
N ALA A 337 -8.33 20.72 -3.76
CA ALA A 337 -7.46 20.54 -4.92
C ALA A 337 -8.23 20.77 -6.23
N PHE A 338 -9.47 20.27 -6.33
CA PHE A 338 -10.32 20.46 -7.51
C PHE A 338 -10.91 21.88 -7.62
N ARG A 339 -11.00 22.62 -6.52
CA ARG A 339 -11.28 24.07 -6.52
C ARG A 339 -10.06 24.93 -6.88
N GLY A 340 -8.86 24.34 -6.91
CA GLY A 340 -7.62 25.01 -7.26
C GLY A 340 -7.41 25.26 -8.77
N PRO A 341 -6.29 25.87 -9.18
CA PRO A 341 -6.02 26.13 -10.59
C PRO A 341 -5.78 24.85 -11.39
N PHE A 342 -6.09 24.89 -12.68
CA PHE A 342 -5.76 23.82 -13.64
C PHE A 342 -4.27 23.88 -14.01
N LYS A 343 -3.71 22.77 -14.48
CA LYS A 343 -2.35 22.69 -15.00
C LYS A 343 -2.38 22.51 -16.52
N HIS A 344 -1.54 23.25 -17.24
CA HIS A 344 -1.44 23.18 -18.70
C HIS A 344 0.00 23.19 -19.18
N GLN A 345 0.20 22.65 -20.38
CA GLN A 345 1.42 22.77 -21.14
C GLN A 345 1.12 23.44 -22.49
N GLU A 346 1.67 24.64 -22.69
CA GLU A 346 1.40 25.48 -23.87
C GLU A 346 1.96 24.87 -25.17
N SER A 347 3.14 24.24 -25.10
CA SER A 347 3.75 23.51 -26.21
C SER A 347 4.50 22.28 -25.69
N ILE A 348 4.77 21.30 -26.55
CA ILE A 348 5.42 20.02 -26.16
C ILE A 348 6.74 20.25 -25.39
N ASN A 349 7.47 21.31 -25.72
CA ASN A 349 8.75 21.66 -25.09
C ASN A 349 8.61 22.62 -23.89
N ALA A 350 7.43 23.18 -23.65
CA ALA A 350 7.19 24.07 -22.52
C ALA A 350 7.00 23.29 -21.22
N ASN A 351 7.29 23.95 -20.10
CA ASN A 351 6.98 23.42 -18.79
C ASN A 351 5.47 23.45 -18.53
N TRP A 352 5.01 22.55 -17.67
CA TRP A 352 3.65 22.55 -17.19
C TRP A 352 3.48 23.65 -16.14
N LEU A 353 2.57 24.59 -16.40
CA LEU A 353 2.33 25.77 -15.57
C LEU A 353 0.85 25.84 -15.15
N PRO A 354 0.54 26.54 -14.03
CA PRO A 354 -0.83 26.83 -13.66
C PRO A 354 -1.51 27.69 -14.73
N VAL A 355 -2.76 27.36 -15.04
CA VAL A 355 -3.61 28.17 -15.91
C VAL A 355 -4.07 29.41 -15.14
N PRO A 356 -3.83 30.63 -15.66
CA PRO A 356 -4.34 31.86 -15.06
C PRO A 356 -5.87 31.90 -15.02
N ASP A 357 -6.45 32.46 -13.96
CA ASP A 357 -7.91 32.47 -13.75
C ASP A 357 -8.67 33.20 -14.86
N ASN A 358 -8.06 34.20 -15.52
CA ASN A 358 -8.69 34.91 -16.64
C ASN A 358 -8.86 34.06 -17.92
N LYS A 359 -8.18 32.91 -18.01
CA LYS A 359 -8.35 31.95 -19.11
C LYS A 359 -9.36 30.84 -18.77
N VAL A 360 -9.84 30.79 -17.53
CA VAL A 360 -10.87 29.84 -17.09
C VAL A 360 -12.24 30.41 -17.48
N PRO A 361 -13.12 29.65 -18.14
CA PRO A 361 -14.48 30.09 -18.48
C PRO A 361 -15.30 30.49 -17.24
N GLU A 362 -16.28 31.41 -17.41
CA GLU A 362 -17.10 31.96 -16.31
C GLU A 362 -17.83 30.88 -15.50
N GLN A 363 -18.42 29.89 -16.18
CA GLN A 363 -18.86 28.67 -15.53
C GLN A 363 -17.65 27.76 -15.35
N ARG A 364 -17.23 27.55 -14.10
CA ARG A 364 -16.01 26.79 -13.81
C ARG A 364 -16.13 25.35 -14.36
N PRO A 365 -15.24 24.93 -15.28
CA PRO A 365 -15.28 23.58 -15.82
C PRO A 365 -15.03 22.52 -14.73
N GLY A 366 -15.71 21.38 -14.82
CA GLY A 366 -15.58 20.31 -13.82
C GLY A 366 -16.56 20.38 -12.64
N GLU A 367 -17.45 21.37 -12.59
CA GLU A 367 -18.54 21.44 -11.61
C GLU A 367 -19.82 20.75 -12.13
N CYS A 368 -20.62 20.22 -11.21
CA CYS A 368 -21.89 19.58 -11.57
C CYS A 368 -22.93 20.63 -11.94
N VAL A 369 -23.58 20.41 -13.09
CA VAL A 369 -24.69 21.23 -13.58
C VAL A 369 -25.93 20.37 -13.79
N GLN A 370 -27.11 20.99 -13.75
CA GLN A 370 -28.39 20.27 -13.91
C GLN A 370 -28.53 19.61 -15.31
N ASP A 371 -28.03 20.28 -16.35
CA ASP A 371 -27.97 19.73 -17.69
C ASP A 371 -26.66 20.10 -18.40
N SER A 372 -25.75 19.13 -18.46
CA SER A 372 -24.43 19.28 -19.09
C SER A 372 -24.51 19.47 -20.61
N ARG A 373 -25.64 19.14 -21.24
CA ARG A 373 -25.84 19.25 -22.70
C ARG A 373 -25.99 20.70 -23.17
N ILE A 374 -26.26 21.62 -22.24
CA ILE A 374 -26.45 23.06 -22.51
C ILE A 374 -25.15 23.85 -22.27
N LEU A 375 -24.11 23.19 -21.74
CA LEU A 375 -22.82 23.83 -21.51
C LEU A 375 -22.25 24.41 -22.81
N PRO A 376 -21.62 25.60 -22.77
CA PRO A 376 -20.93 26.15 -23.92
C PRO A 376 -19.80 25.22 -24.40
N ASP A 377 -19.56 25.15 -25.71
CA ASP A 377 -18.46 24.36 -26.28
C ASP A 377 -17.09 24.76 -25.71
N ALA A 378 -16.91 26.03 -25.36
CA ALA A 378 -15.68 26.53 -24.72
C ALA A 378 -15.37 25.79 -23.40
N ASN A 379 -16.39 25.53 -22.57
CA ASN A 379 -16.24 24.85 -21.28
C ASN A 379 -15.85 23.38 -21.47
N VAL A 380 -16.51 22.70 -22.40
CA VAL A 380 -16.27 21.27 -22.69
C VAL A 380 -14.92 21.08 -23.38
N ASN A 381 -14.52 21.99 -24.26
CA ASN A 381 -13.18 21.96 -24.87
C ASN A 381 -12.08 22.30 -23.86
N PHE A 382 -12.36 23.20 -22.92
CA PHE A 382 -11.42 23.53 -21.85
C PHE A 382 -11.14 22.31 -20.96
N ILE A 383 -12.17 21.68 -20.38
CA ILE A 383 -11.98 20.52 -19.49
C ILE A 383 -11.36 19.32 -20.21
N LYS A 384 -11.71 19.13 -21.49
CA LYS A 384 -11.09 18.10 -22.34
C LYS A 384 -9.58 18.29 -22.45
N THR A 385 -9.11 19.52 -22.61
CA THR A 385 -7.68 19.83 -22.79
C THR A 385 -6.93 20.06 -21.48
N HIS A 386 -7.64 20.32 -20.39
CA HIS A 386 -7.13 20.65 -19.05
C HIS A 386 -7.70 19.74 -17.95
N PRO A 387 -7.59 18.40 -18.05
CA PRO A 387 -8.13 17.52 -17.01
C PRO A 387 -7.29 17.53 -15.72
N LEU A 388 -6.03 17.99 -15.74
CA LEU A 388 -5.11 17.92 -14.60
C LEU A 388 -5.17 19.18 -13.75
N MET A 389 -5.30 19.02 -12.43
CA MET A 389 -5.19 20.10 -11.44
C MET A 389 -3.73 20.39 -11.10
N GLU A 390 -3.41 21.66 -10.80
CA GLU A 390 -2.07 22.07 -10.38
C GLU A 390 -1.76 21.63 -8.94
N ARG A 391 -2.73 21.82 -8.03
CA ARG A 391 -2.55 21.48 -6.62
C ARG A 391 -2.55 19.96 -6.45
N ALA A 392 -1.54 19.45 -5.77
CA ALA A 392 -1.55 18.09 -5.27
C ALA A 392 -2.35 18.04 -3.95
N VAL A 393 -3.09 16.96 -3.74
CA VAL A 393 -3.80 16.69 -2.49
C VAL A 393 -2.77 16.34 -1.42
N PRO A 394 -2.62 17.16 -0.36
CA PRO A 394 -1.71 16.85 0.73
C PRO A 394 -2.23 15.65 1.53
N SER A 395 -1.31 14.88 2.13
CA SER A 395 -1.69 13.98 3.20
C SER A 395 -2.01 14.78 4.48
N TYR A 396 -2.79 14.20 5.39
CA TYR A 396 -3.10 14.76 6.69
C TYR A 396 -1.81 15.18 7.42
N GLN A 397 -1.72 16.45 7.81
CA GLN A 397 -0.52 17.08 8.39
C GLN A 397 0.76 17.02 7.50
N GLY A 398 0.62 16.79 6.19
CA GLY A 398 1.70 16.85 5.22
C GLY A 398 2.74 15.73 5.31
N ARG A 399 2.43 14.59 5.95
CA ARG A 399 3.35 13.45 6.10
C ARG A 399 2.61 12.10 6.21
N PRO A 400 3.26 10.97 5.91
CA PRO A 400 2.69 9.65 6.16
C PRO A 400 2.54 9.36 7.65
N ILE A 401 1.52 8.58 8.02
CA ILE A 401 1.31 8.13 9.40
C ILE A 401 2.15 6.91 9.77
N LEU A 402 2.53 6.11 8.78
CA LEU A 402 3.39 4.93 8.90
C LEU A 402 4.33 4.86 7.71
N ILE A 403 5.59 4.53 7.97
CA ILE A 403 6.61 4.29 6.94
C ILE A 403 7.29 2.96 7.26
N ARG A 404 7.44 2.12 6.25
CA ARG A 404 8.20 0.87 6.28
C ARG A 404 9.17 0.85 5.11
N VAL A 405 10.45 0.96 5.41
CA VAL A 405 11.52 0.72 4.43
C VAL A 405 12.01 -0.71 4.68
N SER A 406 11.82 -1.58 3.71
CA SER A 406 12.11 -3.01 3.83
C SER A 406 12.45 -3.58 2.47
N LEU A 407 13.48 -4.41 2.42
CA LEU A 407 13.78 -5.24 1.25
C LEU A 407 12.97 -6.54 1.22
N ASN A 408 12.22 -6.82 2.30
CA ASN A 408 11.52 -8.10 2.46
C ASN A 408 10.09 -8.06 1.90
N TYR A 409 9.40 -6.93 2.05
CA TYR A 409 8.00 -6.80 1.68
C TYR A 409 7.60 -5.36 1.38
N ARG A 410 6.54 -5.22 0.58
CA ARG A 410 5.82 -3.97 0.29
C ARG A 410 4.35 -4.10 0.68
N PHE A 411 3.71 -2.96 0.95
CA PHE A 411 2.27 -2.92 1.23
C PHE A 411 1.45 -3.09 -0.04
N THR A 412 0.39 -3.88 0.04
CA THR A 412 -0.46 -4.21 -1.11
C THR A 412 -1.92 -3.84 -0.85
N ALA A 413 -2.47 -4.24 0.30
CA ALA A 413 -3.88 -4.08 0.65
C ALA A 413 -4.04 -3.31 1.96
N ILE A 414 -5.17 -2.62 2.13
CA ILE A 414 -5.53 -1.92 3.37
C ILE A 414 -7.00 -2.13 3.68
N ALA A 415 -7.30 -2.36 4.96
CA ALA A 415 -8.66 -2.33 5.51
C ALA A 415 -8.63 -1.60 6.85
N VAL A 416 -9.71 -0.88 7.17
CA VAL A 416 -9.79 -0.07 8.39
C VAL A 416 -11.03 -0.46 9.15
N ASP A 417 -10.85 -0.78 10.43
CA ASP A 417 -11.90 -0.92 11.43
C ASP A 417 -12.07 0.42 12.14
N PRO A 418 -13.10 1.20 11.80
CA PRO A 418 -13.20 2.59 12.19
C PRO A 418 -13.74 2.76 13.61
N GLN A 419 -13.18 3.73 14.33
CA GLN A 419 -13.74 4.21 15.60
C GLN A 419 -13.98 3.12 16.67
N VAL A 420 -13.04 2.18 16.80
CA VAL A 420 -13.05 1.13 17.82
C VAL A 420 -13.07 1.76 19.21
N ARG A 421 -14.13 1.47 19.98
CA ARG A 421 -14.33 2.01 21.33
C ARG A 421 -13.40 1.33 22.33
N THR A 422 -12.78 2.15 23.16
CA THR A 422 -11.90 1.75 24.27
C THR A 422 -12.65 1.71 25.59
N VAL A 423 -12.01 1.15 26.62
CA VAL A 423 -12.53 1.11 28.01
C VAL A 423 -12.88 2.50 28.56
N ASN A 424 -12.22 3.56 28.05
CA ASN A 424 -12.41 4.94 28.49
C ASN A 424 -13.32 5.77 27.54
N ASP A 425 -14.19 5.12 26.76
CA ASP A 425 -15.09 5.74 25.77
C ASP A 425 -14.42 6.60 24.69
N LYS A 426 -13.10 6.43 24.50
CA LYS A 426 -12.37 7.02 23.36
C LYS A 426 -12.41 6.08 22.17
N THR A 427 -12.39 6.63 20.97
CA THR A 427 -12.41 5.87 19.72
C THR A 427 -11.08 6.01 18.99
N TYR A 428 -10.61 4.93 18.37
CA TYR A 428 -9.41 4.91 17.53
C TYR A 428 -9.65 4.07 16.29
N ASP A 429 -8.98 4.41 15.20
CA ASP A 429 -9.02 3.60 13.98
C ASP A 429 -7.95 2.51 14.05
N VAL A 430 -8.35 1.27 13.79
CA VAL A 430 -7.44 0.13 13.67
C VAL A 430 -7.29 -0.21 12.19
N ILE A 431 -6.06 -0.16 11.70
CA ILE A 431 -5.70 -0.34 10.31
C ILE A 431 -5.03 -1.71 10.16
N TYR A 432 -5.51 -2.49 9.20
CA TYR A 432 -4.92 -3.74 8.78
C TYR A 432 -4.27 -3.56 7.42
N ILE A 433 -3.00 -3.94 7.31
CA ILE A 433 -2.19 -3.72 6.11
C ILE A 433 -1.67 -5.07 5.62
N GLY A 434 -2.02 -5.42 4.39
CA GLY A 434 -1.53 -6.61 3.70
C GLY A 434 -0.23 -6.33 2.99
N THR A 435 0.55 -7.38 2.76
CA THR A 435 1.87 -7.32 2.12
C THR A 435 1.96 -8.29 0.94
N ASP A 436 2.96 -8.06 0.09
CA ASP A 436 3.31 -8.97 -1.01
C ASP A 436 3.98 -10.29 -0.54
N ASP A 437 4.48 -10.35 0.70
CA ASP A 437 5.10 -11.54 1.30
C ASP A 437 4.14 -12.38 2.15
N GLY A 438 2.85 -12.04 2.22
CA GLY A 438 1.82 -12.85 2.89
C GLY A 438 1.57 -12.50 4.36
N LYS A 439 2.10 -11.38 4.84
CA LYS A 439 1.88 -10.86 6.18
C LYS A 439 0.74 -9.86 6.26
N ILE A 440 0.17 -9.76 7.45
CA ILE A 440 -0.80 -8.72 7.82
C ILE A 440 -0.30 -7.96 9.05
N LEU A 441 -0.10 -6.67 8.90
CA LEU A 441 0.22 -5.77 9.99
C LEU A 441 -1.08 -5.23 10.60
N LYS A 442 -1.18 -5.25 11.93
CA LYS A 442 -2.22 -4.55 12.68
C LYS A 442 -1.63 -3.29 13.28
N VAL A 443 -2.26 -2.16 13.02
CA VAL A 443 -1.76 -0.84 13.36
C VAL A 443 -2.88 -0.03 13.97
N VAL A 444 -2.61 0.78 14.99
CA VAL A 444 -3.57 1.76 15.52
C VAL A 444 -3.14 3.16 15.12
N ASN A 445 -4.07 3.97 14.65
CA ASN A 445 -3.82 5.38 14.40
C ASN A 445 -4.08 6.19 15.68
N ILE A 446 -3.05 6.85 16.21
CA ILE A 446 -3.17 7.71 17.39
C ILE A 446 -3.06 9.16 16.92
N VAL A 447 -4.18 9.87 17.00
CA VAL A 447 -4.24 11.29 16.68
C VAL A 447 -4.05 12.13 17.95
N THR A 448 -3.09 13.05 17.87
CA THR A 448 -2.83 14.09 18.87
C THR A 448 -2.99 15.46 18.20
N GLU A 449 -3.18 16.51 18.99
CA GLU A 449 -3.39 17.89 18.49
C GLU A 449 -2.33 18.34 17.47
N GLN A 450 -1.09 17.86 17.61
CA GLN A 450 0.05 18.27 16.77
C GLN A 450 0.48 17.18 15.77
N THR A 451 0.17 15.90 16.04
CA THR A 451 0.70 14.77 15.25
C THR A 451 -0.29 13.62 15.13
N SER A 452 -0.42 13.04 13.93
CA SER A 452 -1.02 11.73 13.70
C SER A 452 0.10 10.72 13.51
N LYS A 453 0.17 9.71 14.37
CA LYS A 453 1.20 8.67 14.31
C LYS A 453 0.54 7.30 14.39
N ALA A 454 0.90 6.43 13.46
CA ALA A 454 0.48 5.04 13.51
C ALA A 454 1.45 4.24 14.40
N PHE A 455 0.90 3.35 15.22
CA PHE A 455 1.67 2.44 16.06
C PHE A 455 1.43 1.00 15.61
N VAL A 456 2.50 0.27 15.28
CA VAL A 456 2.40 -1.12 14.81
C VAL A 456 2.24 -2.05 16.01
N ILE A 457 1.03 -2.55 16.17
CA ILE A 457 0.65 -3.48 17.25
C ILE A 457 1.29 -4.84 16.99
N SER A 458 1.04 -5.42 15.80
CA SER A 458 1.56 -6.74 15.46
C SER A 458 1.84 -6.93 13.96
N GLU A 459 2.81 -7.78 13.66
CA GLU A 459 3.10 -8.32 12.32
C GLU A 459 2.79 -9.82 12.33
N ASN A 460 1.88 -10.25 11.47
CA ASN A 460 1.30 -11.59 11.51
C ASN A 460 1.58 -12.30 10.19
N GLU A 461 2.32 -13.41 10.23
CA GLU A 461 2.58 -14.26 9.06
C GLU A 461 1.34 -15.12 8.77
N VAL A 462 0.45 -14.66 7.90
CA VAL A 462 -0.85 -15.31 7.64
C VAL A 462 -0.78 -16.31 6.49
N PHE A 463 -0.02 -15.98 5.44
CA PHE A 463 0.20 -16.83 4.28
C PHE A 463 1.68 -17.22 4.17
N PRO A 464 1.99 -18.30 3.43
CA PRO A 464 3.37 -18.64 3.12
C PRO A 464 4.09 -17.49 2.41
N ARG A 465 5.39 -17.35 2.67
CA ARG A 465 6.22 -16.29 2.08
C ARG A 465 6.11 -16.28 0.55
N GLY A 466 5.98 -15.08 -0.01
CA GLY A 466 5.83 -14.84 -1.44
C GLY A 466 4.38 -14.97 -1.95
N THR A 467 3.40 -15.15 -1.06
CA THR A 467 1.98 -15.13 -1.43
C THR A 467 1.40 -13.73 -1.18
N PRO A 468 1.16 -12.91 -2.21
CA PRO A 468 0.70 -11.54 -2.02
C PRO A 468 -0.75 -11.49 -1.54
N VAL A 469 -0.98 -10.70 -0.48
CA VAL A 469 -2.32 -10.34 -0.02
C VAL A 469 -2.90 -9.32 -1.00
N ARG A 470 -3.93 -9.68 -1.75
CA ARG A 470 -4.52 -8.79 -2.78
C ARG A 470 -5.61 -7.88 -2.21
N GLN A 471 -6.40 -8.38 -1.28
CA GLN A 471 -7.51 -7.65 -0.68
C GLN A 471 -7.67 -8.03 0.78
N LEU A 472 -8.12 -7.07 1.58
CA LEU A 472 -8.51 -7.24 2.97
C LEU A 472 -9.94 -6.75 3.15
N ALA A 473 -10.70 -7.41 4.01
CA ALA A 473 -12.03 -6.97 4.42
C ALA A 473 -12.21 -7.18 5.92
N ILE A 474 -12.90 -6.26 6.59
CA ILE A 474 -13.16 -6.34 8.03
C ILE A 474 -14.31 -7.32 8.26
N ALA A 475 -14.12 -8.30 9.14
CA ALA A 475 -15.19 -9.20 9.54
C ALA A 475 -15.86 -8.71 10.84
N PRO A 476 -17.14 -9.06 11.09
CA PRO A 476 -17.79 -8.80 12.36
C PRO A 476 -17.03 -9.42 13.53
N GLY A 477 -16.91 -8.66 14.61
CA GLY A 477 -16.19 -9.04 15.82
C GLY A 477 -14.79 -8.45 15.91
N ASN A 478 -14.34 -8.27 17.15
CA ASN A 478 -13.12 -7.54 17.45
C ASN A 478 -11.88 -8.23 16.88
N GLY A 479 -11.10 -7.51 16.09
CA GLY A 479 -9.84 -8.02 15.56
C GLY A 479 -9.94 -9.06 14.45
N LYS A 480 -11.11 -9.27 13.83
CA LYS A 480 -11.26 -10.28 12.75
C LYS A 480 -11.17 -9.65 11.36
N VAL A 481 -10.38 -10.29 10.50
CA VAL A 481 -10.11 -9.80 9.13
C VAL A 481 -10.16 -10.96 8.15
N ILE A 482 -10.82 -10.75 7.02
CA ILE A 482 -10.79 -11.66 5.88
C ILE A 482 -9.65 -11.22 4.96
N ALA A 483 -8.72 -12.12 4.71
CA ALA A 483 -7.57 -11.88 3.87
C ALA A 483 -7.65 -12.73 2.59
N ILE A 484 -7.55 -12.07 1.44
CA ILE A 484 -7.79 -12.67 0.13
C ILE A 484 -6.47 -12.68 -0.67
N THR A 485 -6.12 -13.84 -1.21
CA THR A 485 -5.01 -14.03 -2.17
C THR A 485 -5.56 -14.53 -3.50
N LYS A 486 -4.68 -14.79 -4.48
CA LYS A 486 -5.06 -15.36 -5.78
C LYS A 486 -5.77 -16.73 -5.65
N GLY A 487 -5.35 -17.56 -4.70
CA GLY A 487 -5.78 -18.97 -4.62
C GLY A 487 -6.39 -19.41 -3.28
N GLU A 488 -6.34 -18.57 -2.25
CA GLU A 488 -6.86 -18.89 -0.93
C GLU A 488 -7.41 -17.63 -0.26
N THR A 489 -8.50 -17.81 0.48
CA THR A 489 -9.03 -16.79 1.40
C THR A 489 -8.99 -17.31 2.83
N LYS A 490 -8.62 -16.47 3.80
CA LYS A 490 -8.61 -16.83 5.22
C LYS A 490 -9.39 -15.83 6.05
N LEU A 491 -10.23 -16.32 6.97
CA LEU A 491 -10.74 -15.53 8.09
C LEU A 491 -9.74 -15.63 9.24
N VAL A 492 -9.17 -14.50 9.64
CA VAL A 492 -8.05 -14.44 10.58
C VAL A 492 -8.43 -13.61 11.80
N THR A 493 -8.11 -14.13 12.98
CA THR A 493 -8.29 -13.42 14.25
C THR A 493 -6.95 -12.82 14.70
N LEU A 494 -6.88 -11.49 14.75
CA LEU A 494 -5.67 -10.69 15.01
C LEU A 494 -5.72 -9.95 16.36
N ASN A 495 -6.59 -10.35 17.28
CA ASN A 495 -6.57 -9.90 18.68
C ASN A 495 -5.86 -10.95 19.56
N HIS A 496 -4.55 -10.79 19.72
CA HIS A 496 -3.71 -11.72 20.49
C HIS A 496 -3.68 -11.39 21.99
N CYS A 497 -4.76 -10.84 22.55
CA CYS A 497 -4.77 -10.39 23.96
C CYS A 497 -4.41 -11.53 24.92
N LYS A 498 -4.98 -12.72 24.69
CA LYS A 498 -4.78 -13.91 25.55
C LYS A 498 -3.35 -14.45 25.55
N SER A 499 -2.53 -14.12 24.55
CA SER A 499 -1.12 -14.57 24.53
C SER A 499 -0.22 -13.71 25.42
N ILE A 500 -0.72 -12.57 25.92
CA ILE A 500 0.04 -11.64 26.74
C ILE A 500 -0.19 -11.95 28.22
N ALA A 501 0.90 -12.26 28.92
CA ALA A 501 0.85 -12.72 30.31
C ALA A 501 1.03 -11.62 31.35
N THR A 502 1.70 -10.51 31.01
CA THR A 502 1.98 -9.43 31.97
C THR A 502 1.12 -8.20 31.72
N CYS A 503 0.81 -7.47 32.79
CA CYS A 503 0.02 -6.25 32.70
C CYS A 503 0.72 -5.17 31.88
N ASN A 504 2.02 -4.98 32.10
CA ASN A 504 2.79 -3.98 31.36
C ASN A 504 2.78 -4.26 29.85
N ASP A 505 3.04 -5.52 29.44
CA ASP A 505 3.03 -5.89 28.03
C ASP A 505 1.65 -5.68 27.40
N CYS A 506 0.56 -5.97 28.13
CA CYS A 506 -0.81 -5.79 27.65
C CYS A 506 -1.14 -4.31 27.39
N ILE A 507 -0.67 -3.41 28.26
CA ILE A 507 -0.88 -1.96 28.11
C ILE A 507 0.06 -1.37 27.06
N GLU A 508 1.33 -1.80 27.03
CA GLU A 508 2.33 -1.34 26.04
C GLU A 508 2.00 -1.78 24.61
N LEU A 509 1.21 -2.84 24.45
CA LEU A 509 0.70 -3.28 23.15
C LEU A 509 -0.16 -2.20 22.47
N ARG A 510 -0.83 -1.34 23.26
CA ARG A 510 -1.69 -0.25 22.78
C ARG A 510 -2.75 -0.71 21.78
N ASP A 511 -3.26 -1.94 21.93
CA ASP A 511 -4.34 -2.46 21.07
C ASP A 511 -5.71 -2.02 21.62
N PRO A 512 -6.52 -1.27 20.86
CA PRO A 512 -7.86 -0.89 21.29
C PRO A 512 -8.77 -2.06 21.63
N HIS A 513 -8.50 -3.27 21.12
CA HIS A 513 -9.27 -4.47 21.41
C HIS A 513 -8.87 -5.19 22.70
N CYS A 514 -7.69 -4.89 23.26
CA CYS A 514 -7.15 -5.57 24.43
C CYS A 514 -7.15 -4.66 25.67
N ALA A 515 -7.48 -5.23 26.82
CA ALA A 515 -7.39 -4.57 28.11
C ALA A 515 -6.92 -5.56 29.19
N TRP A 516 -6.27 -5.05 30.23
CA TRP A 516 -5.88 -5.86 31.38
C TRP A 516 -7.01 -5.95 32.40
N ASP A 517 -7.45 -7.15 32.75
CA ASP A 517 -8.41 -7.38 33.83
C ASP A 517 -7.68 -7.54 35.17
N GLN A 518 -7.82 -6.55 36.05
CA GLN A 518 -7.16 -6.54 37.36
C GLN A 518 -7.67 -7.63 38.31
N LEU A 519 -8.90 -8.11 38.15
CA LEU A 519 -9.44 -9.16 39.01
C LEU A 519 -8.90 -10.53 38.62
N LYS A 520 -8.76 -10.76 37.31
CA LYS A 520 -8.29 -12.04 36.77
C LYS A 520 -6.78 -12.10 36.58
N ASN A 521 -6.10 -10.96 36.63
CA ASN A 521 -4.67 -10.81 36.29
C ASN A 521 -4.35 -11.40 34.90
N LEU A 522 -5.19 -11.08 33.91
CA LEU A 522 -5.07 -11.57 32.54
C LEU A 522 -5.36 -10.46 31.53
N CYS A 523 -4.66 -10.50 30.40
CA CYS A 523 -4.98 -9.64 29.26
C CYS A 523 -6.15 -10.24 28.48
N VAL A 524 -7.26 -9.51 28.40
CA VAL A 524 -8.53 -9.96 27.83
C VAL A 524 -8.93 -9.09 26.66
N SER A 525 -9.71 -9.67 25.75
CA SER A 525 -10.36 -8.92 24.67
C SER A 525 -11.61 -8.24 25.20
N ILE A 526 -11.88 -7.00 24.80
CA ILE A 526 -12.97 -6.17 25.36
C ILE A 526 -14.35 -6.79 25.12
N ASP A 527 -14.55 -7.47 23.99
CA ASP A 527 -15.79 -8.17 23.64
C ASP A 527 -16.11 -9.37 24.53
N ALA A 528 -15.10 -9.94 25.20
CA ALA A 528 -15.29 -11.09 26.09
C ALA A 528 -15.72 -10.70 27.51
N VAL A 529 -15.86 -9.40 27.81
CA VAL A 529 -16.08 -8.89 29.17
C VAL A 529 -17.40 -8.13 29.27
N THR A 530 -18.16 -8.38 30.33
CA THR A 530 -19.46 -7.75 30.58
C THR A 530 -19.38 -6.42 31.34
N SER A 531 -18.26 -6.15 32.03
CA SER A 531 -18.05 -4.92 32.81
C SER A 531 -16.65 -4.36 32.59
N PHE A 532 -16.57 -3.05 32.35
CA PHE A 532 -15.32 -2.32 32.14
C PHE A 532 -14.67 -1.79 33.43
N ARG A 533 -15.31 -1.99 34.59
CA ARG A 533 -14.91 -1.35 35.86
C ARG A 533 -13.48 -1.66 36.32
N TYR A 534 -13.01 -2.88 36.06
CA TYR A 534 -11.68 -3.36 36.48
C TYR A 534 -10.72 -3.54 35.31
N LEU A 535 -11.10 -3.04 34.12
CA LEU A 535 -10.26 -3.09 32.94
C LEU A 535 -9.33 -1.89 32.91
N VAL A 536 -8.06 -2.16 32.63
CA VAL A 536 -7.04 -1.12 32.47
C VAL A 536 -6.55 -1.14 31.03
N GLN A 537 -6.62 0.02 30.39
CA GLN A 537 -6.17 0.22 29.02
C GLN A 537 -5.64 1.65 28.85
N ASP A 538 -4.52 1.80 28.14
CA ASP A 538 -3.96 3.11 27.76
C ASP A 538 -3.37 3.05 26.34
N ILE A 539 -4.16 3.47 25.35
CA ILE A 539 -3.75 3.47 23.95
C ILE A 539 -2.82 4.65 23.62
N LYS A 540 -3.07 5.83 24.20
CA LYS A 540 -2.39 7.07 23.82
C LYS A 540 -0.94 7.08 24.30
N ARG A 541 -0.67 6.65 25.54
CA ARG A 541 0.67 6.67 26.13
C ARG A 541 1.26 5.27 26.35
N GLY A 542 0.44 4.23 26.43
CA GLY A 542 0.90 2.88 26.79
C GLY A 542 1.54 2.85 28.17
N ASN A 543 1.03 3.62 29.14
CA ASN A 543 1.64 3.72 30.45
C ASN A 543 1.17 2.60 31.40
N GLY A 544 2.07 1.67 31.70
CA GLY A 544 1.87 0.57 32.65
C GLY A 544 1.76 0.98 34.13
N SER A 545 1.80 2.27 34.49
CA SER A 545 1.78 2.70 35.91
C SER A 545 0.56 2.19 36.70
N ARG A 546 -0.56 1.92 36.01
CA ARG A 546 -1.79 1.35 36.59
C ARG A 546 -1.73 -0.18 36.81
N CYS A 547 -0.65 -0.83 36.42
CA CYS A 547 -0.38 -2.25 36.69
C CYS A 547 0.15 -2.53 38.10
N LYS A 548 0.48 -1.49 38.87
CA LYS A 548 0.92 -1.65 40.25
C LYS A 548 -0.29 -1.97 41.13
N ILE A 549 -0.39 -3.22 41.59
CA ILE A 549 -1.40 -3.64 42.57
C ILE A 549 -1.09 -2.93 43.89
N SER A 550 -2.07 -2.19 44.41
CA SER A 550 -2.16 -1.86 45.84
C SER A 550 -2.25 -3.18 46.61
N THR A 551 -1.18 -3.59 47.28
CA THR A 551 -1.18 -4.75 48.17
C THR A 551 -1.82 -4.47 49.54
N ASN A 552 -2.58 -3.39 49.70
CA ASN A 552 -3.15 -3.01 51.01
C ASN A 552 -4.63 -2.66 50.93
N GLU A 553 -5.49 -3.62 50.59
CA GLU A 553 -6.87 -3.63 51.11
C GLU A 553 -7.23 -5.07 51.51
N LYS A 554 -6.93 -5.41 52.77
CA LYS A 554 -7.53 -6.57 53.42
C LYS A 554 -9.03 -6.30 53.55
N VAL A 555 -9.83 -7.00 52.75
CA VAL A 555 -11.27 -7.13 52.94
C VAL A 555 -11.53 -7.72 54.34
N PRO A 556 -12.37 -7.09 55.19
CA PRO A 556 -12.66 -7.66 56.50
C PRO A 556 -13.58 -8.87 56.33
N ARG A 557 -13.06 -10.06 56.62
CA ARG A 557 -13.87 -11.26 56.85
C ARG A 557 -14.62 -11.04 58.17
N LYS A 558 -15.96 -10.99 58.10
CA LYS A 558 -16.81 -11.17 59.29
C LYS A 558 -16.68 -12.63 59.72
N GLU A 559 -16.03 -12.87 60.85
CA GLU A 559 -16.13 -14.14 61.57
C GLU A 559 -17.37 -14.14 62.46
N PHE A 560 -18.04 -15.29 62.40
CA PHE A 560 -19.26 -15.65 63.08
C PHE A 560 -18.90 -16.03 64.53
N ASP A 561 -19.68 -15.52 65.48
CA ASP A 561 -19.50 -15.67 66.91
C ASP A 561 -19.99 -17.06 67.34
N ASP A 562 -19.11 -17.88 67.93
CA ASP A 562 -19.46 -19.08 68.69
C ASP A 562 -18.55 -19.16 69.93
N THR A 563 -19.01 -18.51 71.01
CA THR A 563 -18.50 -18.69 72.36
C THR A 563 -19.05 -19.97 73.00
N ILE A 564 -18.19 -20.97 73.28
CA ILE A 564 -18.25 -21.79 74.50
C ILE A 564 -16.83 -22.03 75.03
N THR A 565 -16.72 -21.81 76.33
CA THR A 565 -15.57 -21.56 77.20
C THR A 565 -14.81 -22.79 77.72
N SER A 566 -13.60 -22.49 78.24
CA SER A 566 -12.85 -23.15 79.35
C SER A 566 -11.85 -24.22 78.88
N ASN A 567 -10.56 -24.28 79.25
CA ASN A 567 -9.63 -23.65 80.20
C ASN A 567 -8.22 -23.76 79.53
N SER A 568 -7.11 -23.10 79.88
CA SER A 568 -6.49 -22.79 81.16
C SER A 568 -5.27 -21.87 80.94
N ILE A 569 -5.06 -20.99 81.91
CA ILE A 569 -3.92 -20.09 82.21
C ILE A 569 -2.70 -21.01 82.55
N ASP A 570 -1.43 -20.76 82.19
CA ASP A 570 -0.52 -19.76 82.77
C ASP A 570 0.78 -19.62 81.95
N GLU A 571 1.31 -18.39 82.04
CA GLU A 571 2.50 -17.83 81.40
C GLU A 571 3.82 -18.39 81.99
N GLU A 572 4.88 -18.52 81.16
CA GLU A 572 6.10 -17.70 81.29
C GLU A 572 7.21 -18.06 80.26
N SER A 573 8.03 -17.04 79.97
CA SER A 573 9.43 -17.05 79.50
C SER A 573 9.76 -16.94 77.99
N ASN A 574 9.85 -15.69 77.54
CA ASN A 574 11.09 -14.97 77.17
C ASN A 574 12.11 -15.61 76.17
N SER A 575 12.31 -14.99 75.00
CA SER A 575 13.64 -14.62 74.46
C SER A 575 13.57 -13.75 73.18
N ASN A 576 14.33 -12.64 73.19
CA ASN A 576 15.21 -12.05 72.13
C ASN A 576 14.75 -12.03 70.64
N ALA A 577 14.94 -11.00 69.81
CA ALA A 577 15.73 -9.76 69.86
C ALA A 577 15.30 -8.77 68.74
N LYS A 578 15.77 -7.52 68.93
CA LYS A 578 15.61 -6.24 68.21
C LYS A 578 15.62 -6.23 66.67
N GLU A 579 14.76 -5.36 66.11
CA GLU A 579 14.86 -4.78 64.76
C GLU A 579 14.67 -3.25 64.82
N LEU A 580 15.45 -2.51 64.02
CA LEU A 580 15.67 -1.06 64.12
C LEU A 580 14.97 -0.31 62.97
N THR A 581 14.27 0.77 63.31
CA THR A 581 13.44 1.63 62.47
C THR A 581 14.24 2.63 61.62
N VAL A 582 13.79 2.86 60.37
CA VAL A 582 14.13 4.08 59.59
C VAL A 582 12.86 4.59 58.88
N GLN A 583 12.53 5.85 59.16
CA GLN A 583 11.46 6.64 58.54
C GLN A 583 11.93 7.22 57.20
N VAL A 584 11.05 7.28 56.20
CA VAL A 584 11.28 8.00 54.94
C VAL A 584 10.16 9.02 54.76
N GLU A 585 10.51 10.30 54.89
CA GLU A 585 9.69 11.45 54.52
C GLU A 585 9.87 11.77 53.03
N ASN A 586 8.76 12.04 52.35
CA ASN A 586 8.69 12.64 51.03
C ASN A 586 8.92 14.15 51.13
N ARG A 587 9.75 14.74 50.25
CA ARG A 587 9.59 16.14 49.88
C ARG A 587 10.09 16.43 48.47
N SER A 588 9.21 17.07 47.70
CA SER A 588 9.48 17.77 46.45
C SER A 588 10.32 19.02 46.72
N ASP A 589 11.23 19.34 45.80
CA ASP A 589 11.29 20.63 45.09
C ASP A 589 12.61 20.71 44.30
N PHE A 590 12.47 21.08 43.03
CA PHE A 590 13.56 21.27 42.07
C PHE A 590 13.58 22.77 41.82
N ASP A 591 14.66 23.47 42.22
CA ASP A 591 14.86 24.86 41.85
C ASP A 591 16.32 25.15 41.50
N ASP A 592 16.46 25.99 40.48
CA ASP A 592 17.65 26.43 39.76
C ASP A 592 18.68 27.16 40.64
N CYS A 593 19.97 26.99 40.33
CA CYS A 593 21.03 27.90 40.80
C CYS A 593 21.71 28.58 39.60
N SER A 594 21.42 29.87 39.46
CA SER A 594 22.14 30.84 38.62
C SER A 594 23.27 31.51 39.40
N ASN A 595 24.29 31.97 38.67
CA ASN A 595 25.54 32.59 39.12
C ASN A 595 25.38 33.78 40.09
N ASP A 596 26.29 33.91 41.07
CA ASP A 596 27.18 35.07 41.17
C ASP A 596 28.29 34.93 42.24
N ILE A 597 29.33 35.73 42.05
CA ILE A 597 30.71 35.65 42.57
C ILE A 597 30.85 36.36 43.93
N ASN A 598 31.47 35.71 44.94
CA ASN A 598 32.63 36.26 45.70
C ASN A 598 33.17 35.36 46.83
N ALA A 599 34.50 35.22 46.80
CA ALA A 599 35.53 34.90 47.80
C ALA A 599 35.26 34.03 49.06
N ASP A 600 36.18 33.07 49.21
CA ASP A 600 36.70 32.42 50.42
C ASP A 600 35.79 31.48 51.23
N VAL A 601 35.91 30.17 50.94
CA VAL A 601 36.41 29.10 51.85
C VAL A 601 36.24 27.74 51.15
N ARG A 602 37.31 26.93 51.15
CA ARG A 602 37.40 25.61 50.50
C ARG A 602 36.69 24.52 51.31
N THR A 603 35.74 23.82 50.68
CA THR A 603 35.47 22.37 50.89
C THR A 603 35.03 21.74 49.57
N GLY A 604 35.66 20.62 49.20
CA GLY A 604 35.77 20.15 47.81
C GLY A 604 34.57 19.37 47.24
N CYS A 605 34.36 19.57 45.94
CA CYS A 605 33.63 18.66 45.05
C CYS A 605 34.59 18.10 43.99
N SER A 606 34.40 16.84 43.62
CA SER A 606 35.27 16.08 42.70
C SER A 606 35.33 16.70 41.30
N GLN A 607 36.55 17.05 40.87
CA GLN A 607 36.82 17.47 39.49
C GLN A 607 37.09 16.23 38.63
N ILE A 608 36.24 15.99 37.63
CA ILE A 608 36.54 15.07 36.52
C ILE A 608 37.65 15.73 35.69
N LYS A 609 38.84 15.12 35.71
CA LYS A 609 39.99 15.50 34.89
C LYS A 609 39.60 15.41 33.40
N LYS A 610 39.34 16.54 32.74
CA LYS A 610 39.38 16.61 31.27
C LYS A 610 40.84 16.41 30.85
N SER A 611 41.11 15.31 30.15
CA SER A 611 42.37 15.12 29.44
C SER A 611 42.41 16.10 28.26
N GLU A 612 43.21 17.15 28.35
CA GLU A 612 43.59 17.92 27.17
C GLU A 612 44.44 17.03 26.27
N PHE A 613 43.88 16.61 25.13
CA PHE A 613 44.65 16.02 24.05
C PHE A 613 45.38 17.15 23.33
N THR A 614 46.71 17.18 23.46
CA THR A 614 47.57 18.05 22.66
C THR A 614 47.34 17.81 21.16
N SER A 615 47.37 18.87 20.35
CA SER A 615 47.13 18.83 18.89
C SER A 615 48.01 17.81 18.14
N ALA A 616 49.19 17.51 18.67
CA ALA A 616 50.07 16.45 18.16
C ALA A 616 49.43 15.05 18.23
N SER A 617 48.69 14.74 19.30
CA SER A 617 48.05 13.45 19.54
C SER A 617 46.88 13.21 18.57
N LEU A 618 46.16 14.27 18.22
CA LEU A 618 45.05 14.24 17.26
C LEU A 618 45.56 14.03 15.82
N LEU A 619 46.67 14.68 15.44
CA LEU A 619 47.30 14.48 14.14
C LEU A 619 47.78 13.05 13.94
N TRP A 620 48.46 12.46 14.94
CA TRP A 620 48.87 11.06 14.88
C TRP A 620 47.68 10.11 14.86
N GLY A 621 46.61 10.40 15.60
CA GLY A 621 45.37 9.62 15.58
C GLY A 621 44.68 9.61 14.20
N SER A 622 44.59 10.78 13.55
CA SER A 622 44.00 10.89 12.21
C SER A 622 44.86 10.22 11.14
N LEU A 623 46.19 10.35 11.21
CA LEU A 623 47.11 9.67 10.30
C LEU A 623 47.03 8.15 10.44
N LEU A 624 46.98 7.64 11.68
CA LEU A 624 46.86 6.20 11.92
C LEU A 624 45.51 5.66 11.39
N ALA A 625 44.42 6.39 11.62
CA ALA A 625 43.09 6.01 11.14
C ALA A 625 43.01 5.99 9.60
N ALA A 626 43.64 6.95 8.92
CA ALA A 626 43.68 6.98 7.46
C ALA A 626 44.49 5.81 6.87
N VAL A 627 45.65 5.51 7.46
CA VAL A 627 46.50 4.39 7.01
C VAL A 627 45.82 3.04 7.24
N VAL A 628 45.18 2.86 8.39
CA VAL A 628 44.41 1.65 8.69
C VAL A 628 43.20 1.53 7.77
N GLY A 629 42.48 2.63 7.50
CA GLY A 629 41.36 2.65 6.56
C GLY A 629 41.76 2.25 5.15
N LEU A 630 42.91 2.74 4.66
CA LEU A 630 43.45 2.36 3.35
C LEU A 630 43.88 0.90 3.29
N LEU A 631 44.52 0.39 4.34
CA LEU A 631 44.91 -1.03 4.42
C LEU A 631 43.69 -1.96 4.45
N VAL A 632 42.68 -1.64 5.25
CA VAL A 632 41.45 -2.43 5.32
C VAL A 632 40.68 -2.36 4.00
N GLY A 633 40.57 -1.17 3.39
CA GLY A 633 39.96 -0.99 2.08
C GLY A 633 40.68 -1.77 0.97
N PHE A 634 42.01 -1.76 0.98
CA PHE A 634 42.82 -2.51 0.01
C PHE A 634 42.67 -4.02 0.20
N VAL A 635 42.71 -4.52 1.43
CA VAL A 635 42.55 -5.95 1.73
C VAL A 635 41.13 -6.43 1.41
N ALA A 636 40.11 -5.64 1.75
CA ALA A 636 38.72 -5.95 1.41
C ALA A 636 38.51 -5.94 -0.12
N GLY A 637 39.03 -4.92 -0.82
CA GLY A 637 39.01 -4.83 -2.28
C GLY A 637 39.75 -5.99 -2.96
N TYR A 638 40.92 -6.37 -2.43
CA TYR A 638 41.70 -7.51 -2.93
C TYR A 638 40.97 -8.85 -2.71
N CYS A 639 40.35 -9.05 -1.54
CA CYS A 639 39.56 -10.25 -1.25
C CYS A 639 38.30 -10.35 -2.11
N VAL A 640 37.59 -9.24 -2.33
CA VAL A 640 36.42 -9.17 -3.22
C VAL A 640 36.86 -9.42 -4.67
N SER A 641 37.92 -8.75 -5.14
CA SER A 641 38.49 -8.96 -6.48
C SER A 641 38.88 -10.42 -6.73
N ARG A 642 39.43 -11.12 -5.72
CA ARG A 642 39.85 -12.52 -5.85
C ARG A 642 38.68 -13.50 -5.79
N LYS A 643 37.60 -13.14 -5.10
CA LYS A 643 36.37 -13.96 -4.99
C LYS A 643 35.49 -13.89 -6.25
N TYR A 644 35.60 -12.82 -7.04
CA TYR A 644 34.82 -12.62 -8.27
C TYR A 644 35.59 -12.85 -9.59
N TYR A 645 36.87 -13.22 -9.55
CA TYR A 645 37.69 -13.42 -10.77
C TYR A 645 37.44 -14.74 -11.53
N LEU A 646 36.56 -15.63 -11.04
CA LEU A 646 36.35 -16.96 -11.63
C LEU A 646 34.96 -17.21 -12.23
N ASN A 647 34.05 -16.24 -12.21
CA ASN A 647 32.72 -16.41 -12.81
C ASN A 647 32.19 -15.08 -13.36
N TYR A 648 32.62 -14.70 -14.56
CA TYR A 648 31.78 -13.93 -15.50
C TYR A 648 32.19 -14.25 -16.94
N PRO A 649 31.24 -14.61 -17.84
CA PRO A 649 31.44 -14.52 -19.27
C PRO A 649 31.52 -13.03 -19.69
N ASN A 650 32.35 -12.73 -20.69
CA ASN A 650 32.62 -11.39 -21.20
C ASN A 650 31.34 -10.54 -21.40
N PRO A 651 31.27 -9.31 -20.87
CA PRO A 651 30.24 -8.35 -21.27
C PRO A 651 30.55 -7.74 -22.65
N PRO A 652 29.54 -7.38 -23.46
CA PRO A 652 29.77 -6.63 -24.69
C PRO A 652 30.24 -5.19 -24.38
N CYS A 653 31.38 -4.79 -24.95
CA CYS A 653 31.98 -3.44 -24.89
C CYS A 653 30.97 -2.32 -25.23
N ILE A 654 30.79 -1.32 -24.37
CA ILE A 654 31.46 0.01 -24.36
C ILE A 654 31.25 0.83 -25.64
N GLU A 655 30.29 1.77 -25.60
CA GLU A 655 30.11 2.83 -26.61
C GLU A 655 30.18 4.25 -25.99
N GLN A 656 30.81 4.40 -24.83
CA GLN A 656 30.94 5.70 -24.13
C GLN A 656 32.32 6.38 -24.25
N HIS A 657 33.26 5.80 -25.00
CA HIS A 657 34.61 6.40 -25.19
C HIS A 657 34.72 7.33 -26.41
N ASN A 658 33.70 7.47 -27.25
CA ASN A 658 33.80 8.26 -28.50
C ASN A 658 33.34 9.73 -28.40
N HIS A 659 33.10 10.26 -27.20
CA HIS A 659 32.65 11.65 -27.03
C HIS A 659 33.68 12.63 -26.46
N LEU A 660 34.87 12.17 -26.05
CA LEU A 660 35.91 13.06 -25.50
C LEU A 660 37.09 13.34 -26.46
N ASP A 661 37.22 12.59 -27.56
CA ASP A 661 38.30 12.82 -28.56
C ASP A 661 37.90 13.70 -29.75
N ARG A 662 36.70 14.30 -29.73
CA ARG A 662 36.23 15.21 -30.80
C ARG A 662 36.59 16.68 -30.60
N LEU A 663 37.40 17.01 -29.59
CA LEU A 663 37.82 18.38 -29.29
C LEU A 663 39.31 18.66 -29.47
N ASN A 664 40.11 17.73 -29.99
CA ASN A 664 41.52 17.99 -30.27
C ASN A 664 41.99 17.43 -31.62
N GLY A 665 42.51 18.31 -32.47
CA GLY A 665 43.64 17.97 -33.34
C GLY A 665 43.36 17.74 -34.83
N ASN A 666 43.53 18.80 -35.62
CA ASN A 666 44.00 18.74 -37.01
C ASN A 666 45.15 17.73 -37.19
N GLN A 667 45.10 16.87 -38.23
CA GLN A 667 46.09 16.76 -39.33
C GLN A 667 45.99 15.42 -40.10
N ASN A 668 46.34 15.53 -41.39
CA ASN A 668 46.32 14.54 -42.46
C ASN A 668 47.03 13.20 -42.18
N SER A 669 46.45 12.08 -42.65
CA SER A 669 47.00 11.18 -43.69
C SER A 669 46.63 9.69 -43.51
N PHE A 670 46.14 9.12 -44.63
CA PHE A 670 46.33 7.75 -45.16
C PHE A 670 46.83 6.62 -44.22
N LEU A 671 46.03 5.55 -44.06
CA LEU A 671 46.30 4.23 -44.66
C LEU A 671 45.24 3.16 -44.28
N VAL A 672 44.86 2.41 -45.31
CA VAL A 672 43.94 1.26 -45.39
C VAL A 672 44.50 0.01 -44.71
N ARG A 673 43.65 -0.87 -44.12
CA ARG A 673 43.72 -2.36 -44.19
C ARG A 673 42.54 -3.09 -43.46
N PRO A 674 42.27 -4.39 -43.71
CA PRO A 674 41.04 -4.82 -44.39
C PRO A 674 40.16 -5.81 -43.59
N ALA A 675 38.97 -6.09 -44.15
CA ALA A 675 37.96 -7.03 -43.66
C ALA A 675 38.41 -8.50 -43.71
N LYS A 676 37.93 -9.30 -42.73
CA LYS A 676 37.92 -10.77 -42.76
C LYS A 676 36.52 -11.30 -42.42
N ASN A 677 36.05 -12.18 -43.30
CA ASN A 677 34.80 -12.95 -43.23
C ASN A 677 34.81 -13.98 -42.10
N VAL A 678 33.63 -14.32 -41.58
CA VAL A 678 33.38 -15.52 -40.77
C VAL A 678 32.13 -16.24 -41.30
N ASN A 679 32.29 -17.54 -41.56
CA ASN A 679 31.29 -18.53 -41.97
C ASN A 679 30.27 -18.80 -40.86
N LEU A 680 29.04 -19.18 -41.24
CA LEU A 680 28.11 -19.89 -40.36
C LEU A 680 27.53 -21.11 -41.10
N ASP A 681 27.79 -22.30 -40.56
CA ASP A 681 27.19 -23.57 -40.97
C ASP A 681 25.71 -23.63 -40.58
N VAL A 682 24.89 -24.17 -41.49
CA VAL A 682 23.45 -24.36 -41.36
C VAL A 682 23.14 -25.85 -41.13
N LEU A 683 22.32 -26.15 -40.12
CA LEU A 683 21.74 -27.47 -39.88
C LEU A 683 20.55 -27.74 -40.81
N ASN A 684 20.61 -28.89 -41.49
CA ASN A 684 19.59 -29.49 -42.34
C ASN A 684 18.33 -29.89 -41.56
N MET A 685 17.14 -29.58 -42.10
CA MET A 685 15.97 -30.47 -42.01
C MET A 685 15.25 -30.54 -43.36
N SER A 686 14.97 -31.78 -43.74
CA SER A 686 14.41 -32.29 -44.99
C SER A 686 12.91 -31.98 -45.16
N THR A 687 12.53 -31.57 -46.37
CA THR A 687 11.14 -31.60 -46.88
C THR A 687 11.08 -32.48 -48.12
N ASP A 688 10.29 -33.55 -48.07
CA ASP A 688 9.85 -34.32 -49.23
C ASP A 688 8.32 -34.44 -49.21
N ASN A 689 7.66 -33.86 -50.23
CA ASN A 689 6.60 -34.50 -51.04
C ASN A 689 5.90 -33.52 -52.01
N LEU A 690 6.13 -33.77 -53.31
CA LEU A 690 5.32 -33.61 -54.55
C LEU A 690 4.12 -32.62 -54.58
N GLN A 691 4.06 -31.59 -55.46
CA GLN A 691 3.79 -31.49 -56.93
C GLN A 691 2.32 -31.07 -57.29
N PRO A 692 1.98 -30.54 -58.51
CA PRO A 692 2.59 -29.44 -59.29
C PRO A 692 1.55 -28.52 -60.06
N LYS A 693 2.08 -27.54 -60.83
CA LYS A 693 1.53 -26.89 -62.06
C LYS A 693 0.40 -25.83 -61.93
N LYS A 694 0.64 -24.60 -62.41
CA LYS A 694 0.57 -24.20 -63.84
C LYS A 694 0.93 -22.72 -64.04
N ASP A 695 1.69 -22.46 -65.12
CA ASP A 695 2.09 -21.16 -65.62
C ASP A 695 0.90 -20.34 -66.17
N ASN A 696 1.01 -19.01 -66.13
CA ASN A 696 0.77 -18.20 -67.34
C ASN A 696 1.41 -16.81 -67.24
N LEU A 697 2.24 -16.58 -68.25
CA LEU A 697 2.95 -15.37 -68.62
C LEU A 697 2.03 -14.41 -69.38
N GLY A 698 2.21 -13.10 -69.17
CA GLY A 698 1.99 -12.09 -70.21
C GLY A 698 0.88 -11.08 -69.93
N SER A 699 1.27 -9.81 -69.74
CA SER A 699 1.04 -8.77 -70.75
C SER A 699 1.39 -7.39 -70.18
N LEU A 700 2.36 -6.76 -70.84
CA LEU A 700 2.74 -5.36 -70.72
C LEU A 700 1.62 -4.48 -71.29
N LYS A 701 1.25 -3.39 -70.62
CA LYS A 701 0.81 -2.16 -71.30
C LYS A 701 0.96 -0.93 -70.39
N ASN A 702 1.85 -0.04 -70.82
CA ASN A 702 2.01 1.32 -70.36
C ASN A 702 0.74 2.15 -70.64
N LEU A 703 0.31 2.96 -69.67
CA LEU A 703 -0.53 4.13 -69.89
C LEU A 703 -0.04 5.28 -69.01
N ASN A 704 0.39 6.34 -69.68
CA ASN A 704 0.77 7.64 -69.12
C ASN A 704 -0.41 8.27 -68.37
N ILE A 705 -0.16 8.79 -67.17
CA ILE A 705 -1.12 9.60 -66.40
C ILE A 705 -0.63 11.05 -66.41
N ALA A 706 -1.43 11.92 -67.04
CA ALA A 706 -1.40 13.36 -66.86
C ALA A 706 -2.29 13.75 -65.67
N ASN A 707 -1.93 14.87 -65.03
CA ASN A 707 -2.57 15.49 -63.86
C ASN A 707 -4.10 15.56 -63.92
N GLU A 708 -4.76 15.23 -62.81
CA GLU A 708 -5.76 16.07 -62.12
C GLU A 708 -6.32 15.38 -60.86
N GLY A 709 -6.41 16.14 -59.75
CA GLY A 709 -7.49 15.98 -58.76
C GLY A 709 -7.33 15.03 -57.57
N THR A 710 -7.36 15.62 -56.37
CA THR A 710 -7.80 15.07 -55.07
C THR A 710 -6.86 14.15 -54.26
N LEU A 711 -6.09 14.77 -53.37
CA LEU A 711 -5.33 14.11 -52.29
C LEU A 711 -6.25 13.74 -51.11
N GLN A 712 -6.69 12.48 -51.04
CA GLN A 712 -7.11 11.86 -49.78
C GLN A 712 -5.90 11.26 -49.06
N LYS A 713 -5.67 11.72 -47.82
CA LYS A 713 -4.64 11.24 -46.90
C LYS A 713 -4.91 9.78 -46.50
N ILE A 714 -4.06 8.85 -46.93
CA ILE A 714 -3.94 7.52 -46.33
C ILE A 714 -2.77 7.56 -45.33
N LYS A 715 -3.10 7.44 -44.05
CA LYS A 715 -2.15 7.35 -42.93
C LYS A 715 -1.64 5.90 -42.87
N LYS A 716 -0.36 5.69 -43.18
CA LYS A 716 0.32 4.39 -43.01
C LYS A 716 0.58 4.14 -41.53
N THR A 717 0.08 3.02 -41.03
CA THR A 717 0.47 2.41 -39.76
C THR A 717 1.67 1.51 -40.05
N TYR A 718 2.80 1.71 -39.38
CA TYR A 718 3.91 0.77 -39.40
C TYR A 718 3.65 -0.30 -38.33
N ILE A 719 3.83 -1.55 -38.76
CA ILE A 719 3.81 -2.78 -37.94
C ILE A 719 5.00 -2.75 -36.99
#